data_AF-A0A251WVL3-F1
#
_entry.id   AF-A0A251WVL3-F1
#
_cell.length_a   1.000
_cell.length_b   1.000
_cell.length_c   1.000
_cell.angle_alpha   90.00
_cell.angle_beta   90.00
_cell.angle_gamma   90.00
#
_symmetry.space_group_name_H-M   'P 1'
#
loop_
_entity.id
_entity.type
_entity.pdbx_description
1 polymer ?
#
loop_
_entity_poly.entity_id
_entity_poly.type
_entity_poly.pdbx_seq_one_letter_code
_entity_poly.pdbx_strand_id
1 'polypeptide(L)'
;MCHLCLFALQQSTTEISADQNAIYGTVGSYVDETSDAAASTQTSFSIDEGEFFYGTLTNNDTDWIEVTLSAGETYVFGLTGLGVAEGGVGDTYLRLYNASGVSVTSDDDSGPGLFSEMTYTPTTTGTYFISASAFSGTDTGTYGLSFSTGNIPVYSADMIVAALLRSETTWASSAQTPVEVTWAFRSSGNAEDGNGSSTTFYQLTNGQQTAVTAAMAYLEGISGLTLTQQGVGGTSNDATILFGAYQSSNDYTGAYAYFPGSTASTNNSGDVWLNNYYVDTGTISYGTYSDFVLLHEIGHALGMSHPGDYNAGTGPITYANNAQFTADSRQYSVMSYFDESQTTSNMPVYPQSFLLYDIAALHALYGADYTYNSGNTVYGYNATVTGAFDFDENSTPLLSIWDGAGTDTIDLSGYNNDQILSLVEGTFSSVLGYDGNISVAYGAEIENGIGGGGDDTITGNALANELIGNTGDDLIYGGDGNDVIYGNLNHDTIEGGAGADTIRAGWGNDSVMGGAGNDEIYAYLGHDWVYGEAGNDTIYGDRGRDVLNGGTGDDYLHGGADNDFLAGEEGNDTIIGGDGNDQLFGYIGNDTLSGWAGNDTLRGGDGNDFLAGNAGNDKLYGMDGNDQLFGDVGTDTLSGGTGDDLMRGGGGVDVFIFDDGNDVIGDFTDNVDTIQLNRSELSLNGYSVQDVIDLATVSGSDLVVDFGNGNTLTLRGVTDASILSDDLAFI
;
A
#
# COMPACT_ATOMS: atom_id res chain seq x y z
N MET A 1 -13.02 -32.75 -9.03
CA MET A 1 -12.46 -31.80 -10.03
C MET A 1 -12.27 -30.48 -9.31
N CYS A 2 -11.14 -30.28 -8.66
CA CYS A 2 -10.66 -28.95 -8.26
C CYS A 2 -9.15 -29.07 -8.10
N HIS A 3 -8.46 -28.79 -9.20
CA HIS A 3 -7.01 -28.60 -9.30
C HIS A 3 -6.73 -27.43 -10.26
N LEU A 4 -7.77 -26.67 -10.62
CA LEU A 4 -7.72 -25.54 -11.55
C LEU A 4 -7.87 -24.18 -10.85
N CYS A 5 -8.34 -24.11 -9.59
CA CYS A 5 -8.38 -22.84 -8.83
C CYS A 5 -7.02 -22.48 -8.20
N LEU A 6 -6.21 -23.48 -7.81
CA LEU A 6 -4.88 -23.27 -7.25
C LEU A 6 -3.90 -22.57 -8.23
N PHE A 7 -4.16 -22.68 -9.54
CA PHE A 7 -3.36 -22.05 -10.59
C PHE A 7 -3.80 -20.63 -10.97
N ALA A 8 -4.98 -20.18 -10.52
CA ALA A 8 -5.48 -18.82 -10.78
C ALA A 8 -5.01 -17.83 -9.70
N LEU A 9 -4.90 -18.27 -8.44
CA LEU A 9 -4.44 -17.43 -7.32
C LEU A 9 -2.91 -17.26 -7.29
N GLN A 10 -2.13 -18.27 -7.70
CA GLN A 10 -0.67 -18.08 -7.88
C GLN A 10 -0.30 -17.12 -9.03
N GLN A 11 -1.24 -16.76 -9.91
CA GLN A 11 -1.02 -15.68 -10.87
C GLN A 11 -1.32 -14.30 -10.26
N SER A 12 -2.15 -14.20 -9.21
CA SER A 12 -2.44 -12.91 -8.56
C SER A 12 -1.24 -12.37 -7.79
N THR A 13 -0.38 -13.19 -7.18
CA THR A 13 0.84 -12.66 -6.51
C THR A 13 1.82 -11.99 -7.50
N THR A 14 1.80 -12.38 -8.77
CA THR A 14 2.56 -11.70 -9.84
C THR A 14 1.83 -10.50 -10.44
N GLU A 15 0.48 -10.51 -10.47
CA GLU A 15 -0.31 -9.35 -10.93
C GLU A 15 -0.46 -8.27 -9.84
N ILE A 16 -0.39 -8.61 -8.56
CA ILE A 16 -0.36 -7.69 -7.41
C ILE A 16 0.92 -6.84 -7.43
N SER A 17 2.06 -7.40 -7.84
CA SER A 17 3.28 -6.59 -8.06
C SER A 17 3.16 -5.59 -9.23
N ALA A 18 2.25 -5.85 -10.17
CA ALA A 18 1.98 -4.95 -11.30
C ALA A 18 0.95 -3.87 -10.95
N ASP A 19 -0.02 -4.16 -10.07
CA ASP A 19 -0.99 -3.18 -9.56
C ASP A 19 -0.42 -2.30 -8.43
N GLN A 20 0.49 -2.83 -7.61
CA GLN A 20 1.33 -2.02 -6.71
C GLN A 20 2.06 -0.94 -7.52
N ASN A 21 2.66 -1.28 -8.67
CA ASN A 21 3.30 -0.32 -9.57
C ASN A 21 2.34 0.64 -10.33
N ALA A 22 1.02 0.40 -10.30
CA ALA A 22 0.02 1.29 -10.89
C ALA A 22 -0.54 2.30 -9.88
N ILE A 23 -0.54 1.96 -8.58
CA ILE A 23 -0.94 2.83 -7.46
C ILE A 23 0.24 3.69 -6.98
N TYR A 24 1.46 3.15 -7.01
CA TYR A 24 2.67 3.94 -6.81
C TYR A 24 3.06 4.65 -8.12
N GLY A 25 2.99 5.97 -8.17
CA GLY A 25 3.70 6.74 -9.19
C GLY A 25 5.14 6.22 -9.26
N THR A 26 5.51 5.62 -10.39
CA THR A 26 6.61 4.66 -10.58
C THR A 26 7.76 4.84 -9.58
N VAL A 27 7.75 4.07 -8.48
CA VAL A 27 8.95 3.92 -7.64
C VAL A 27 9.84 2.93 -8.37
N GLY A 28 10.54 3.43 -9.39
CA GLY A 28 11.63 2.69 -10.01
C GLY A 28 12.61 2.20 -8.93
N SER A 29 13.09 0.96 -9.06
CA SER A 29 14.13 0.46 -8.17
C SER A 29 15.41 1.30 -8.31
N TYR A 30 16.06 1.54 -7.18
CA TYR A 30 17.34 2.24 -7.12
C TYR A 30 18.50 1.27 -7.28
N VAL A 31 19.43 1.63 -8.16
CA VAL A 31 20.73 0.99 -8.26
C VAL A 31 21.78 1.95 -7.75
N ASP A 32 22.26 1.68 -6.53
CA ASP A 32 23.34 2.45 -5.92
C ASP A 32 24.70 2.00 -6.47
N GLU A 33 25.56 2.98 -6.72
CA GLU A 33 26.96 2.76 -7.01
C GLU A 33 27.70 2.21 -5.78
N THR A 34 27.80 0.88 -5.69
CA THR A 34 28.52 0.21 -4.60
C THR A 34 30.04 0.19 -4.79
N SER A 35 30.52 0.54 -5.97
CA SER A 35 31.93 0.69 -6.35
C SER A 35 32.02 1.55 -7.60
N ASP A 36 33.11 2.30 -7.75
CA ASP A 36 33.43 3.12 -8.93
C ASP A 36 33.05 2.44 -10.27
N ALA A 37 32.09 3.02 -10.98
CA ALA A 37 31.60 2.48 -12.24
C ALA A 37 32.64 2.65 -13.34
N ALA A 38 33.08 1.53 -13.93
CA ALA A 38 34.15 1.60 -14.91
C ALA A 38 33.75 2.44 -16.13
N ALA A 39 34.62 3.37 -16.57
CA ALA A 39 34.50 4.14 -17.80
C ALA A 39 34.67 3.31 -19.10
N SER A 40 34.01 2.14 -19.19
CA SER A 40 34.12 1.20 -20.30
C SER A 40 32.97 0.19 -20.32
N THR A 41 32.90 -0.61 -21.40
CA THR A 41 31.95 -1.74 -21.53
C THR A 41 32.21 -2.91 -20.55
N GLN A 42 33.09 -2.73 -19.56
CA GLN A 42 33.33 -3.69 -18.48
C GLN A 42 32.69 -3.26 -17.16
N THR A 43 31.84 -2.22 -17.18
CA THR A 43 31.04 -1.85 -16.02
C THR A 43 30.23 -3.04 -15.51
N SER A 44 30.06 -3.11 -14.19
CA SER A 44 29.21 -4.11 -13.53
C SER A 44 27.80 -3.58 -13.25
N PHE A 45 27.54 -2.31 -13.57
CA PHE A 45 26.25 -1.68 -13.32
C PHE A 45 25.39 -1.73 -14.56
N SER A 46 24.12 -2.08 -14.35
CA SER A 46 23.07 -2.04 -15.35
C SER A 46 21.82 -1.49 -14.70
N ILE A 47 21.02 -0.78 -15.49
CA ILE A 47 19.66 -0.40 -15.10
C ILE A 47 18.68 -0.81 -16.19
N ASP A 48 17.51 -1.25 -15.78
CA ASP A 48 16.37 -1.51 -16.65
C ASP A 48 15.53 -0.25 -16.86
N GLU A 49 14.64 -0.28 -17.86
CA GLU A 49 13.73 0.84 -18.12
C GLU A 49 12.85 1.09 -16.88
N GLY A 50 12.83 2.35 -16.42
CA GLY A 50 12.10 2.77 -15.23
C GLY A 50 12.94 2.77 -13.95
N GLU A 51 14.14 2.18 -13.94
CA GLU A 51 15.05 2.24 -12.79
C GLU A 51 15.86 3.54 -12.73
N PHE A 52 16.37 3.85 -11.53
CA PHE A 52 17.22 5.00 -11.28
C PHE A 52 18.61 4.55 -10.83
N PHE A 53 19.66 5.23 -11.29
CA PHE A 53 21.04 4.98 -10.86
C PHE A 53 21.57 6.15 -10.05
N TYR A 54 22.05 5.89 -8.83
CA TYR A 54 22.65 6.89 -7.96
C TYR A 54 24.15 6.66 -7.85
N GLY A 55 24.93 7.66 -8.29
CA GLY A 55 26.38 7.58 -8.38
C GLY A 55 27.09 8.79 -7.78
N THR A 56 28.42 8.69 -7.68
CA THR A 56 29.30 9.75 -7.17
C THR A 56 30.44 9.99 -8.14
N LEU A 57 30.47 11.16 -8.76
CA LEU A 57 31.59 11.56 -9.62
C LEU A 57 32.73 12.14 -8.80
N THR A 58 33.94 11.62 -9.05
CA THR A 58 35.20 12.22 -8.61
C THR A 58 35.87 13.04 -9.73
N ASN A 59 37.08 13.55 -9.49
CA ASN A 59 37.76 14.43 -10.45
C ASN A 59 38.29 13.65 -11.65
N ASN A 60 37.86 14.03 -12.86
CA ASN A 60 38.04 13.36 -14.16
C ASN A 60 37.40 11.97 -14.20
N ASP A 61 36.26 11.84 -13.55
CA ASP A 61 35.52 10.60 -13.46
C ASP A 61 34.47 10.46 -14.56
N THR A 62 34.14 9.23 -14.90
CA THR A 62 33.11 8.92 -15.89
C THR A 62 32.57 7.53 -15.66
N ASP A 63 31.31 7.48 -15.27
CA ASP A 63 30.62 6.24 -14.91
C ASP A 63 29.87 5.70 -16.11
N TRP A 64 30.07 4.43 -16.45
CA TRP A 64 29.27 3.77 -17.49
C TRP A 64 28.25 2.84 -16.85
N ILE A 65 27.01 2.93 -17.32
CA ILE A 65 25.88 2.11 -16.89
C ILE A 65 25.33 1.38 -18.11
N GLU A 66 25.27 0.05 -18.05
CA GLU A 66 24.72 -0.79 -19.10
C GLU A 66 23.19 -0.67 -19.18
N VAL A 67 22.64 -0.56 -20.39
CA VAL A 67 21.20 -0.59 -20.65
C VAL A 67 20.87 -1.42 -21.89
N THR A 68 19.66 -1.96 -21.94
CA THR A 68 19.15 -2.68 -23.11
C THR A 68 18.12 -1.84 -23.85
N LEU A 69 18.39 -1.53 -25.13
CA LEU A 69 17.47 -0.75 -25.95
C LEU A 69 16.86 -1.61 -27.06
N SER A 70 15.57 -1.41 -27.35
CA SER A 70 14.82 -2.10 -28.42
C SER A 70 14.70 -1.25 -29.68
N ALA A 71 14.99 -1.85 -30.84
CA ALA A 71 14.94 -1.15 -32.14
C ALA A 71 13.55 -0.55 -32.41
N GLY A 72 13.53 0.74 -32.75
CA GLY A 72 12.30 1.47 -33.08
C GLY A 72 11.61 2.14 -31.89
N GLU A 73 11.95 1.78 -30.66
CA GLU A 73 11.47 2.47 -29.45
C GLU A 73 12.27 3.75 -29.20
N THR A 74 11.65 4.75 -28.59
CA THR A 74 12.31 6.03 -28.28
C THR A 74 12.55 6.11 -26.78
N TYR A 75 13.81 6.21 -26.42
CA TYR A 75 14.27 6.30 -25.04
C TYR A 75 14.73 7.71 -24.71
N VAL A 76 14.50 8.12 -23.49
CA VAL A 76 14.94 9.38 -22.91
C VAL A 76 15.74 9.11 -21.64
N PHE A 77 16.80 9.87 -21.47
CA PHE A 77 17.75 9.74 -20.37
C PHE A 77 17.94 11.10 -19.72
N GLY A 78 17.89 11.16 -18.38
CA GLY A 78 18.08 12.40 -17.63
C GLY A 78 19.16 12.24 -16.57
N LEU A 79 20.05 13.22 -16.45
CA LEU A 79 21.14 13.25 -15.46
C LEU A 79 21.11 14.57 -14.70
N THR A 80 21.06 14.48 -13.37
CA THR A 80 21.04 15.63 -12.46
C THR A 80 21.97 15.42 -11.26
N GLY A 81 22.57 16.48 -10.74
CA GLY A 81 23.25 16.43 -9.44
C GLY A 81 22.24 16.37 -8.29
N LEU A 82 22.49 15.57 -7.25
CA LEU A 82 21.54 15.36 -6.13
C LEU A 82 21.80 16.28 -4.91
N GLY A 83 22.53 17.39 -5.09
CA GLY A 83 22.97 18.25 -4.00
C GLY A 83 21.86 19.11 -3.42
N VAL A 84 21.80 19.19 -2.09
CA VAL A 84 20.96 20.15 -1.35
C VAL A 84 21.88 21.25 -0.82
N ALA A 85 21.86 22.42 -1.46
CA ALA A 85 22.74 23.57 -1.20
C ALA A 85 24.25 23.37 -1.50
N GLU A 86 24.82 22.17 -1.34
CA GLU A 86 26.16 21.78 -1.81
C GLU A 86 26.21 20.25 -2.09
N GLY A 87 27.20 19.78 -2.87
CA GLY A 87 27.56 18.35 -2.96
C GLY A 87 26.98 17.57 -4.15
N GLY A 88 26.15 18.19 -4.97
CA GLY A 88 25.72 17.65 -6.26
C GLY A 88 26.69 17.99 -7.39
N VAL A 89 26.62 17.25 -8.50
CA VAL A 89 27.38 17.57 -9.72
C VAL A 89 26.72 18.77 -10.43
N GLY A 90 27.46 19.88 -10.58
CA GLY A 90 26.91 21.15 -11.08
C GLY A 90 27.04 21.44 -12.59
N ASP A 91 27.63 20.56 -13.39
CA ASP A 91 27.80 20.73 -14.86
C ASP A 91 27.78 19.33 -15.49
N THR A 92 26.58 18.75 -15.57
CA THR A 92 26.42 17.34 -15.92
C THR A 92 26.71 17.11 -17.40
N TYR A 93 27.16 15.90 -17.77
CA TYR A 93 27.41 15.56 -19.17
C TYR A 93 27.06 14.11 -19.46
N LEU A 94 26.08 13.93 -20.36
CA LEU A 94 25.52 12.63 -20.72
C LEU A 94 25.94 12.19 -22.12
N ARG A 95 26.39 10.93 -22.23
CA ARG A 95 26.74 10.30 -23.52
C ARG A 95 26.14 8.90 -23.61
N LEU A 96 25.76 8.50 -24.82
CA LEU A 96 25.36 7.11 -25.10
C LEU A 96 26.37 6.44 -26.02
N TYR A 97 26.75 5.22 -25.66
CA TYR A 97 27.68 4.38 -26.41
C TYR A 97 26.99 3.09 -26.86
N ASN A 98 27.32 2.60 -28.05
CA ASN A 98 26.85 1.29 -28.50
C ASN A 98 27.68 0.15 -27.87
N ALA A 99 27.29 -1.10 -28.12
CA ALA A 99 27.99 -2.31 -27.66
C ALA A 99 29.50 -2.38 -28.01
N SER A 100 29.98 -1.57 -28.97
CA SER A 100 31.41 -1.49 -29.33
C SER A 100 32.16 -0.35 -28.62
N GLY A 101 31.51 0.36 -27.69
CA GLY A 101 32.07 1.52 -27.00
C GLY A 101 32.22 2.75 -27.89
N VAL A 102 31.44 2.84 -28.98
CA VAL A 102 31.43 4.02 -29.86
C VAL A 102 30.27 4.92 -29.50
N SER A 103 30.55 6.20 -29.25
CA SER A 103 29.52 7.20 -28.93
C SER A 103 28.54 7.34 -30.09
N VAL A 104 27.26 7.34 -29.75
CA VAL A 104 26.12 7.38 -30.66
C VAL A 104 25.46 8.75 -30.63
N THR A 105 25.31 9.30 -29.43
CA THR A 105 24.77 10.63 -29.17
C THR A 105 25.34 11.16 -27.85
N SER A 106 25.21 12.46 -27.61
CA SER A 106 25.64 13.18 -26.42
C SER A 106 24.75 14.40 -26.21
N ASP A 107 24.55 14.79 -24.96
CA ASP A 107 23.98 16.09 -24.60
C ASP A 107 24.80 16.70 -23.46
N ASP A 108 25.09 17.99 -23.58
CA ASP A 108 25.94 18.78 -22.69
C ASP A 108 25.21 20.02 -22.16
N ASP A 109 23.92 19.86 -21.81
CA ASP A 109 23.09 20.77 -21.00
C ASP A 109 22.95 22.25 -21.44
N SER A 110 23.63 22.66 -22.52
CA SER A 110 23.67 24.03 -23.05
C SER A 110 24.11 25.12 -22.05
N GLY A 111 24.70 24.79 -20.90
CA GLY A 111 25.27 25.76 -19.96
C GLY A 111 25.43 25.27 -18.51
N PRO A 112 26.25 25.96 -17.68
CA PRO A 112 26.57 25.51 -16.33
C PRO A 112 25.34 25.44 -15.42
N GLY A 113 25.17 24.32 -14.71
CA GLY A 113 24.10 24.11 -13.71
C GLY A 113 22.82 23.48 -14.26
N LEU A 114 22.82 23.08 -15.53
CA LEU A 114 21.63 22.60 -16.24
C LEU A 114 21.71 21.07 -16.33
N PHE A 115 20.58 20.40 -16.18
CA PHE A 115 20.56 18.94 -16.24
C PHE A 115 20.86 18.47 -17.67
N SER A 116 21.53 17.33 -17.82
CA SER A 116 21.79 16.75 -19.13
C SER A 116 20.68 15.81 -19.54
N GLU A 117 20.16 15.98 -20.76
CA GLU A 117 19.07 15.16 -21.29
C GLU A 117 19.33 14.72 -22.72
N MET A 118 19.09 13.44 -23.00
CA MET A 118 19.12 12.99 -24.38
C MET A 118 17.93 12.10 -24.73
N THR A 119 17.57 12.14 -26.00
CA THR A 119 16.60 11.21 -26.60
C THR A 119 17.29 10.39 -27.68
N TYR A 120 17.00 9.08 -27.74
CA TYR A 120 17.56 8.19 -28.74
C TYR A 120 16.59 7.09 -29.19
N THR A 121 16.47 6.92 -30.51
CA THR A 121 15.74 5.81 -31.13
C THR A 121 16.74 4.83 -31.77
N PRO A 122 17.07 3.69 -31.12
CA PRO A 122 17.95 2.68 -31.70
C PRO A 122 17.41 2.11 -33.01
N THR A 123 18.32 1.81 -33.94
CA THR A 123 18.01 1.08 -35.18
C THR A 123 18.20 -0.44 -35.04
N THR A 124 18.84 -0.88 -33.95
CA THR A 124 19.10 -2.29 -33.63
C THR A 124 18.91 -2.53 -32.13
N THR A 125 18.21 -3.62 -31.79
CA THR A 125 18.06 -4.07 -30.40
C THR A 125 19.38 -4.59 -29.88
N GLY A 126 19.75 -4.21 -28.67
CA GLY A 126 20.92 -4.74 -27.99
C GLY A 126 21.41 -3.85 -26.85
N THR A 127 22.62 -4.17 -26.39
CA THR A 127 23.29 -3.47 -25.28
C THR A 127 23.85 -2.12 -25.72
N TYR A 128 23.61 -1.11 -24.88
CA TYR A 128 24.19 0.22 -24.95
C TYR A 128 24.74 0.59 -23.56
N PHE A 129 25.50 1.68 -23.50
CA PHE A 129 26.07 2.18 -22.25
C PHE A 129 25.81 3.67 -22.14
N ILE A 130 25.13 4.08 -21.08
CA ILE A 130 25.02 5.48 -20.68
C ILE A 130 26.32 5.85 -19.97
N SER A 131 26.82 7.05 -20.24
CA SER A 131 27.99 7.60 -19.58
C SER A 131 27.58 8.88 -18.87
N ALA A 132 27.70 8.88 -17.54
CA ALA A 132 27.55 10.04 -16.68
C ALA A 132 28.93 10.63 -16.38
N SER A 133 29.05 11.95 -16.46
CA SER A 133 30.30 12.67 -16.19
C SER A 133 30.01 14.13 -15.89
N ALA A 134 31.02 14.87 -15.42
CA ALA A 134 31.00 16.33 -15.44
C ALA A 134 31.54 16.85 -16.77
N PHE A 135 30.92 17.86 -17.37
CA PHE A 135 31.36 18.44 -18.65
C PHE A 135 32.77 19.04 -18.54
N SER A 136 33.03 19.78 -17.46
CA SER A 136 34.36 20.31 -17.12
C SER A 136 35.38 19.21 -16.78
N GLY A 137 34.89 18.02 -16.42
CA GLY A 137 35.66 16.92 -15.85
C GLY A 137 36.21 17.20 -14.45
N THR A 138 35.89 18.34 -13.84
CA THR A 138 36.43 18.73 -12.54
C THR A 138 35.39 18.82 -11.43
N ASP A 139 34.11 18.90 -11.78
CA ASP A 139 33.03 18.91 -10.81
C ASP A 139 32.84 17.53 -10.21
N THR A 140 32.59 17.50 -8.91
CA THR A 140 32.49 16.27 -8.12
C THR A 140 31.25 16.33 -7.25
N GLY A 141 30.59 15.20 -7.03
CA GLY A 141 29.39 15.15 -6.22
C GLY A 141 28.53 13.94 -6.54
N THR A 142 27.39 13.85 -5.89
CA THR A 142 26.38 12.84 -6.17
C THR A 142 25.52 13.24 -7.36
N TYR A 143 25.07 12.24 -8.12
CA TYR A 143 24.16 12.43 -9.23
C TYR A 143 23.11 11.31 -9.29
N GLY A 144 21.96 11.64 -9.87
CA GLY A 144 20.92 10.70 -10.24
C GLY A 144 20.82 10.61 -11.75
N LEU A 145 20.71 9.39 -12.26
CA LEU A 145 20.49 9.08 -13.66
C LEU A 145 19.16 8.34 -13.80
N SER A 146 18.34 8.75 -14.77
CA SER A 146 17.11 8.05 -15.15
C SER A 146 17.15 7.53 -16.58
N PHE A 147 16.41 6.44 -16.79
CA PHE A 147 16.27 5.78 -18.07
C PHE A 147 14.81 5.35 -18.28
N SER A 148 14.15 5.91 -19.28
CA SER A 148 12.73 5.67 -19.54
C SER A 148 12.40 5.76 -21.04
N THR A 149 11.21 5.32 -21.42
CA THR A 149 10.65 5.59 -22.76
C THR A 149 9.92 6.94 -22.81
N GLY A 150 9.85 7.54 -23.99
CA GLY A 150 9.14 8.81 -24.21
C GLY A 150 10.06 9.94 -24.66
N ASN A 151 9.65 11.18 -24.37
CA ASN A 151 10.35 12.39 -24.83
C ASN A 151 10.75 13.35 -23.70
N ILE A 152 10.32 13.09 -22.48
CA ILE A 152 10.64 13.87 -21.27
C ILE A 152 11.08 12.85 -20.23
N PRO A 153 12.24 13.02 -19.57
CA PRO A 153 12.70 12.07 -18.56
C PRO A 153 11.72 11.90 -17.40
N VAL A 154 11.66 10.69 -16.84
CA VAL A 154 11.07 10.45 -15.51
C VAL A 154 12.17 10.67 -14.47
N TYR A 155 11.90 11.45 -13.43
CA TYR A 155 12.85 11.68 -12.33
C TYR A 155 12.33 10.99 -11.05
N SER A 156 13.26 10.50 -10.23
CA SER A 156 12.96 10.07 -8.86
C SER A 156 12.72 11.28 -7.95
N ALA A 157 12.18 11.05 -6.75
CA ALA A 157 11.91 12.12 -5.78
C ALA A 157 13.14 12.97 -5.48
N ASP A 158 14.31 12.35 -5.22
CA ASP A 158 15.55 13.08 -4.94
C ASP A 158 16.02 13.91 -6.15
N MET A 159 15.87 13.38 -7.37
CA MET A 159 16.19 14.11 -8.59
C MET A 159 15.28 15.34 -8.78
N ILE A 160 13.99 15.22 -8.44
CA ILE A 160 13.02 16.32 -8.50
C ILE A 160 13.33 17.37 -7.43
N VAL A 161 13.58 16.96 -6.19
CA VAL A 161 13.96 17.87 -5.10
C VAL A 161 15.25 18.61 -5.45
N ALA A 162 16.26 17.91 -5.97
CA ALA A 162 17.47 18.55 -6.44
C ALA A 162 17.20 19.54 -7.58
N ALA A 163 16.25 19.23 -8.47
CA ALA A 163 15.87 20.15 -9.53
C ALA A 163 15.25 21.45 -9.00
N LEU A 164 14.37 21.35 -7.99
CA LEU A 164 13.82 22.50 -7.28
C LEU A 164 14.89 23.30 -6.52
N LEU A 165 15.97 22.65 -6.06
CA LEU A 165 17.01 23.28 -5.24
C LEU A 165 18.28 23.67 -6.01
N ARG A 166 18.29 23.53 -7.34
CA ARG A 166 19.46 23.79 -8.21
C ARG A 166 20.04 25.19 -8.13
N SER A 167 19.30 26.16 -7.57
CA SER A 167 19.82 27.51 -7.37
C SER A 167 20.98 27.54 -6.37
N GLU A 168 21.09 26.50 -5.52
CA GLU A 168 22.01 26.41 -4.39
C GLU A 168 21.90 27.62 -3.43
N THR A 169 20.70 28.22 -3.37
CA THR A 169 20.41 29.34 -2.47
C THR A 169 19.57 28.89 -1.29
N THR A 170 19.94 29.34 -0.09
CA THR A 170 19.22 29.03 1.15
C THR A 170 19.51 30.11 2.20
N TRP A 171 18.60 30.25 3.17
CA TRP A 171 18.86 31.04 4.38
C TRP A 171 19.67 30.28 5.44
N ALA A 172 19.72 28.95 5.34
CA ALA A 172 20.43 28.08 6.26
C ALA A 172 21.93 28.05 5.97
N SER A 173 22.73 27.67 6.97
CA SER A 173 24.18 27.48 6.79
C SER A 173 24.56 26.18 6.09
N SER A 174 23.62 25.23 6.04
CA SER A 174 23.78 23.86 5.54
C SER A 174 22.40 23.23 5.36
N ALA A 175 22.31 22.13 4.62
CA ALA A 175 21.08 21.36 4.47
C ALA A 175 20.48 20.93 5.82
N GLN A 176 19.15 20.80 5.85
CA GLN A 176 18.33 20.38 6.99
C GLN A 176 18.63 21.13 8.30
N THR A 177 19.06 22.39 8.21
CA THR A 177 19.48 23.16 9.38
C THR A 177 18.41 24.19 9.73
N PRO A 178 17.78 24.08 10.92
CA PRO A 178 16.81 25.07 11.38
C PRO A 178 17.36 26.49 11.37
N VAL A 179 16.54 27.45 10.96
CA VAL A 179 16.97 28.85 10.79
C VAL A 179 15.86 29.83 11.13
N GLU A 180 16.24 30.94 11.75
CA GLU A 180 15.34 32.07 11.99
C GLU A 180 15.35 33.02 10.79
N VAL A 181 14.17 33.24 10.21
CA VAL A 181 13.98 34.17 9.09
C VAL A 181 12.95 35.22 9.51
N THR A 182 13.34 36.49 9.38
CA THR A 182 12.44 37.60 9.68
C THR A 182 11.68 38.03 8.45
N TRP A 183 10.41 38.39 8.58
CA TRP A 183 9.61 38.86 7.45
C TRP A 183 8.74 40.07 7.79
N ALA A 184 8.42 40.92 6.81
CA ALA A 184 7.55 42.08 7.03
C ALA A 184 6.80 42.56 5.78
N PHE A 185 5.76 43.37 6.00
CA PHE A 185 5.08 44.10 4.94
C PHE A 185 5.77 45.43 4.67
N ARG A 186 6.12 45.67 3.40
CA ARG A 186 6.76 46.90 2.97
C ARG A 186 5.78 48.07 3.13
N SER A 187 6.20 49.14 3.81
CA SER A 187 5.36 50.34 3.98
C SER A 187 5.58 51.41 2.91
N SER A 188 6.73 51.40 2.24
CA SER A 188 7.08 52.31 1.14
C SER A 188 8.30 51.78 0.38
N GLY A 189 8.50 52.23 -0.86
CA GLY A 189 9.66 51.85 -1.67
C GLY A 189 9.46 52.20 -3.14
N ASN A 190 10.47 51.89 -3.96
CA ASN A 190 10.32 51.83 -5.41
C ASN A 190 9.82 50.43 -5.78
N ALA A 191 8.88 50.36 -6.72
CA ALA A 191 8.44 49.11 -7.31
C ALA A 191 8.88 49.07 -8.78
N GLU A 192 9.25 47.88 -9.23
CA GLU A 192 9.45 47.55 -10.63
C GLU A 192 8.39 46.52 -11.02
N ASP A 193 8.00 46.50 -12.29
CA ASP A 193 7.19 45.41 -12.82
C ASP A 193 8.10 44.21 -13.17
N GLY A 194 7.52 43.07 -13.57
CA GLY A 194 8.29 41.84 -13.85
C GLY A 194 9.36 42.00 -14.95
N ASN A 195 9.29 43.08 -15.74
CA ASN A 195 10.28 43.40 -16.78
C ASN A 195 11.37 44.38 -16.29
N GLY A 196 11.39 44.74 -15.01
CA GLY A 196 12.31 45.74 -14.43
C GLY A 196 11.94 47.18 -14.76
N SER A 197 10.70 47.46 -15.21
CA SER A 197 10.25 48.83 -15.47
C SER A 197 9.66 49.45 -14.21
N SER A 198 10.12 50.65 -13.84
CA SER A 198 9.60 51.36 -12.67
C SER A 198 8.08 51.58 -12.76
N THR A 199 7.38 51.24 -11.67
CA THR A 199 5.93 51.32 -11.54
C THR A 199 5.52 51.89 -10.18
N THR A 200 4.22 52.05 -9.96
CA THR A 200 3.66 52.56 -8.69
C THR A 200 3.73 51.47 -7.62
N PHE A 201 4.36 51.80 -6.50
CA PHE A 201 4.35 50.97 -5.30
C PHE A 201 2.97 50.98 -4.62
N TYR A 202 2.52 49.80 -4.21
CA TYR A 202 1.35 49.59 -3.36
C TYR A 202 1.75 48.78 -2.12
N GLN A 203 1.15 49.13 -0.98
CA GLN A 203 1.17 48.24 0.18
C GLN A 203 0.20 47.08 -0.07
N LEU A 204 0.50 45.91 0.50
CA LEU A 204 -0.44 44.79 0.50
C LEU A 204 -1.73 45.20 1.22
N THR A 205 -2.87 44.78 0.70
CA THR A 205 -4.17 44.99 1.36
C THR A 205 -4.34 44.08 2.57
N ASN A 206 -5.36 44.34 3.39
CA ASN A 206 -5.63 43.49 4.57
C ASN A 206 -5.86 42.01 4.21
N GLY A 207 -6.53 41.74 3.09
CA GLY A 207 -6.77 40.36 2.65
C GLY A 207 -5.49 39.66 2.20
N GLN A 208 -4.64 40.36 1.44
CA GLN A 208 -3.31 39.87 1.08
C GLN A 208 -2.42 39.65 2.30
N GLN A 209 -2.40 40.59 3.25
CA GLN A 209 -1.63 40.44 4.50
C GLN A 209 -2.11 39.24 5.33
N THR A 210 -3.42 38.98 5.35
CA THR A 210 -4.00 37.82 6.05
C THR A 210 -3.52 36.52 5.41
N ALA A 211 -3.57 36.43 4.08
CA ALA A 211 -3.11 35.25 3.34
C ALA A 211 -1.60 35.01 3.52
N VAL A 212 -0.77 36.05 3.41
CA VAL A 212 0.68 35.93 3.68
C VAL A 212 0.93 35.44 5.09
N THR A 213 0.25 36.00 6.09
CA THR A 213 0.44 35.59 7.49
C THR A 213 0.06 34.11 7.70
N ALA A 214 -1.02 33.65 7.06
CA ALA A 214 -1.43 32.25 7.13
C ALA A 214 -0.41 31.33 6.45
N ALA A 215 0.09 31.68 5.26
CA ALA A 215 1.10 30.90 4.56
C ALA A 215 2.42 30.83 5.35
N MET A 216 2.88 31.94 5.93
CA MET A 216 4.09 31.95 6.77
C MET A 216 3.90 31.07 8.01
N ALA A 217 2.74 31.10 8.67
CA ALA A 217 2.48 30.23 9.82
C ALA A 217 2.42 28.75 9.44
N TYR A 218 1.84 28.41 8.29
CA TYR A 218 1.83 27.06 7.75
C TYR A 218 3.25 26.55 7.47
N LEU A 219 4.07 27.34 6.77
CA LEU A 219 5.45 26.96 6.41
C LEU A 219 6.37 26.85 7.64
N GLU A 220 6.17 27.69 8.66
CA GLU A 220 6.83 27.54 9.97
C GLU A 220 6.42 26.23 10.65
N GLY A 221 5.12 25.87 10.59
CA GLY A 221 4.64 24.62 11.16
C GLY A 221 5.23 23.38 10.50
N ILE A 222 5.33 23.33 9.17
CA ILE A 222 5.78 22.11 8.49
C ILE A 222 7.31 21.97 8.37
N SER A 223 8.12 22.90 8.91
CA SER A 223 9.58 22.88 8.68
C SER A 223 10.38 23.43 9.85
N GLY A 224 11.71 23.24 9.83
CA GLY A 224 12.63 23.82 10.82
C GLY A 224 12.81 25.35 10.73
N LEU A 225 11.95 26.06 10.01
CA LEU A 225 11.96 27.52 9.95
C LEU A 225 11.36 28.12 11.22
N THR A 226 11.94 29.21 11.71
CA THR A 226 11.27 30.10 12.68
C THR A 226 10.96 31.43 11.98
N LEU A 227 9.68 31.70 11.69
CA LEU A 227 9.25 32.79 10.81
C LEU A 227 8.71 33.99 11.61
N THR A 228 9.61 34.87 12.03
CA THR A 228 9.25 36.00 12.90
C THR A 228 8.82 37.24 12.12
N GLN A 229 7.54 37.61 12.24
CA GLN A 229 7.03 38.85 11.65
C GLN A 229 7.60 40.09 12.39
N GLN A 230 8.25 40.98 11.65
CA GLN A 230 8.68 42.29 12.14
C GLN A 230 7.57 43.35 11.91
N GLY A 231 7.65 44.45 12.65
CA GLY A 231 6.69 45.56 12.49
C GLY A 231 6.70 46.16 11.06
N VAL A 232 5.63 46.86 10.69
CA VAL A 232 5.47 47.47 9.36
C VAL A 232 6.59 48.52 9.13
N GLY A 233 7.65 48.13 8.44
CA GLY A 233 8.87 48.93 8.23
C GLY A 233 9.19 49.02 6.73
N GLY A 234 9.42 50.23 6.23
CA GLY A 234 9.67 50.49 4.82
C GLY A 234 10.79 51.49 4.65
N THR A 235 11.88 51.01 4.07
CA THR A 235 12.80 51.61 3.08
C THR A 235 14.23 51.03 3.20
N SER A 236 14.52 50.22 4.22
CA SER A 236 15.76 49.45 4.42
C SER A 236 15.46 48.00 4.82
N ASN A 237 16.43 47.07 4.65
CA ASN A 237 16.42 45.65 5.08
C ASN A 237 16.13 45.44 6.58
N ASP A 238 14.91 45.78 7.00
CA ASP A 238 14.48 45.64 8.39
C ASP A 238 13.97 44.20 8.67
N ALA A 239 13.81 43.39 7.62
CA ALA A 239 13.51 41.97 7.64
C ALA A 239 14.26 41.24 6.51
N THR A 240 14.37 39.92 6.62
CA THR A 240 14.98 39.03 5.62
C THR A 240 14.10 38.92 4.37
N ILE A 241 12.79 38.82 4.53
CA ILE A 241 11.79 38.75 3.45
C ILE A 241 10.85 39.96 3.55
N LEU A 242 10.69 40.73 2.48
CA LEU A 242 9.72 41.83 2.44
C LEU A 242 8.67 41.61 1.35
N PHE A 243 7.40 41.77 1.72
CA PHE A 243 6.28 41.69 0.80
C PHE A 243 5.85 43.09 0.35
N GLY A 244 5.83 43.31 -0.97
CA GLY A 244 5.35 44.53 -1.61
C GLY A 244 4.35 44.22 -2.72
N ALA A 245 3.64 45.24 -3.19
CA ALA A 245 2.76 45.11 -4.34
C ALA A 245 3.01 46.20 -5.37
N TYR A 246 2.65 45.89 -6.60
CA TYR A 246 2.64 46.82 -7.71
C TYR A 246 1.39 46.60 -8.55
N GLN A 247 1.21 47.38 -9.61
CA GLN A 247 0.13 47.14 -10.57
C GLN A 247 0.64 47.43 -11.99
N SER A 248 0.74 46.39 -12.82
CA SER A 248 1.10 46.50 -14.23
C SER A 248 0.33 45.47 -15.05
N SER A 249 -0.11 45.84 -16.25
CA SER A 249 -0.67 44.90 -17.22
C SER A 249 0.28 44.66 -18.41
N ASN A 250 1.50 45.20 -18.33
CA ASN A 250 2.44 45.25 -19.45
C ASN A 250 3.55 44.18 -19.35
N ASP A 251 3.65 43.51 -18.20
CA ASP A 251 4.64 42.47 -17.90
C ASP A 251 4.07 41.05 -18.04
N TYR A 252 2.75 40.88 -18.00
CA TYR A 252 2.08 39.56 -18.05
C TYR A 252 2.52 38.62 -16.92
N THR A 253 3.07 39.16 -15.83
CA THR A 253 3.50 38.42 -14.65
C THR A 253 2.51 38.62 -13.51
N GLY A 254 2.12 37.53 -12.85
CA GLY A 254 1.24 37.57 -11.68
C GLY A 254 1.93 38.09 -10.42
N ALA A 255 3.19 37.74 -10.26
CA ALA A 255 4.08 38.20 -9.20
C ALA A 255 5.53 37.89 -9.59
N TYR A 256 6.48 38.23 -8.71
CA TYR A 256 7.85 37.75 -8.77
C TYR A 256 8.51 37.84 -7.39
N ALA A 257 9.56 37.04 -7.17
CA ALA A 257 10.38 37.05 -5.96
C ALA A 257 11.87 36.95 -6.26
N TYR A 258 12.70 37.22 -5.25
CA TYR A 258 14.15 37.02 -5.33
C TYR A 258 14.62 35.93 -4.37
N PHE A 259 15.53 35.10 -4.85
CA PHE A 259 16.20 34.07 -4.05
C PHE A 259 16.93 34.61 -2.81
N PRO A 260 17.17 33.74 -1.80
CA PRO A 260 18.13 33.98 -0.74
C PRO A 260 19.52 34.39 -1.29
N GLY A 261 20.20 35.31 -0.61
CA GLY A 261 21.53 35.81 -1.01
C GLY A 261 21.60 36.66 -2.30
N SER A 262 20.48 36.93 -3.00
CA SER A 262 20.48 37.69 -4.26
C SER A 262 21.14 39.08 -4.14
N THR A 263 22.07 39.39 -5.05
CA THR A 263 22.83 40.65 -5.10
C THR A 263 22.26 41.69 -6.08
N ALA A 264 21.02 41.50 -6.55
CA ALA A 264 20.32 42.48 -7.39
C ALA A 264 20.38 43.86 -6.73
N SER A 265 20.70 44.89 -7.53
CA SER A 265 21.46 46.11 -7.20
C SER A 265 21.05 47.01 -6.02
N THR A 266 20.08 46.61 -5.19
CA THR A 266 19.58 47.35 -4.02
C THR A 266 19.29 46.50 -2.76
N ASN A 267 19.81 45.27 -2.64
CA ASN A 267 19.61 44.39 -1.46
C ASN A 267 18.17 43.87 -1.32
N ASN A 268 17.63 43.32 -2.42
CA ASN A 268 16.25 42.82 -2.53
C ASN A 268 16.13 41.30 -2.30
N SER A 269 17.13 40.66 -1.71
CA SER A 269 17.10 39.21 -1.49
C SER A 269 15.92 38.82 -0.61
N GLY A 270 15.17 37.79 -1.03
CA GLY A 270 13.96 37.35 -0.34
C GLY A 270 12.73 38.23 -0.59
N ASP A 271 12.82 39.37 -1.29
CA ASP A 271 11.65 40.23 -1.51
C ASP A 271 10.63 39.55 -2.44
N VAL A 272 9.35 39.66 -2.09
CA VAL A 272 8.21 39.15 -2.84
C VAL A 272 7.32 40.31 -3.31
N TRP A 273 6.95 40.31 -4.59
CA TRP A 273 6.21 41.40 -5.25
C TRP A 273 4.95 40.89 -5.93
N LEU A 274 3.78 41.26 -5.40
CA LEU A 274 2.49 40.87 -5.96
C LEU A 274 1.97 41.90 -6.98
N ASN A 275 1.50 41.43 -8.14
CA ASN A 275 0.87 42.29 -9.13
C ASN A 275 -0.65 42.37 -8.87
N ASN A 276 -1.12 43.49 -8.32
CA ASN A 276 -2.54 43.76 -8.05
C ASN A 276 -3.42 43.81 -9.32
N TYR A 277 -2.84 43.69 -10.51
CA TYR A 277 -3.62 43.49 -11.74
C TYR A 277 -4.16 42.06 -11.86
N TYR A 278 -3.45 41.06 -11.34
CA TYR A 278 -3.79 39.63 -11.46
C TYR A 278 -4.10 38.97 -10.12
N VAL A 279 -3.42 39.41 -9.05
CA VAL A 279 -3.61 38.91 -7.69
C VAL A 279 -4.75 39.68 -7.01
N ASP A 280 -5.69 38.98 -6.40
CA ASP A 280 -6.82 39.57 -5.71
C ASP A 280 -6.35 40.47 -4.55
N THR A 281 -7.06 41.57 -4.37
CA THR A 281 -6.81 42.58 -3.32
C THR A 281 -7.85 42.49 -2.20
N GLY A 282 -8.89 41.68 -2.37
CA GLY A 282 -9.87 41.29 -1.35
C GLY A 282 -9.39 40.08 -0.54
N THR A 283 -10.34 39.26 -0.09
CA THR A 283 -10.03 38.00 0.62
C THR A 283 -9.52 36.97 -0.38
N ILE A 284 -8.29 36.50 -0.17
CA ILE A 284 -7.72 35.37 -0.92
C ILE A 284 -8.21 34.09 -0.24
N SER A 285 -8.80 33.20 -1.03
CA SER A 285 -9.32 31.91 -0.57
C SER A 285 -8.47 30.78 -1.12
N TYR A 286 -8.38 29.68 -0.38
CA TYR A 286 -7.65 28.49 -0.81
C TYR A 286 -8.12 28.00 -2.18
N GLY A 287 -7.16 27.55 -3.00
CA GLY A 287 -7.43 26.96 -4.32
C GLY A 287 -7.72 27.98 -5.42
N THR A 288 -7.58 29.27 -5.11
CA THR A 288 -7.62 30.34 -6.10
C THR A 288 -6.22 30.60 -6.68
N TYR A 289 -6.14 31.14 -7.89
CA TYR A 289 -4.87 31.55 -8.49
C TYR A 289 -4.05 32.48 -7.59
N SER A 290 -4.71 33.36 -6.82
CA SER A 290 -4.03 34.31 -5.92
C SER A 290 -3.36 33.63 -4.72
N ASP A 291 -3.94 32.53 -4.25
CA ASP A 291 -3.38 31.71 -3.16
C ASP A 291 -2.16 30.92 -3.67
N PHE A 292 -2.32 30.26 -4.81
CA PHE A 292 -1.22 29.56 -5.50
C PHE A 292 -0.03 30.47 -5.80
N VAL A 293 -0.25 31.66 -6.37
CA VAL A 293 0.83 32.62 -6.66
C VAL A 293 1.56 33.01 -5.37
N LEU A 294 0.82 33.19 -4.26
CA LEU A 294 1.43 33.55 -2.99
C LEU A 294 2.35 32.43 -2.46
N LEU A 295 1.90 31.18 -2.52
CA LEU A 295 2.73 30.01 -2.13
C LEU A 295 3.96 29.90 -3.03
N HIS A 296 3.77 29.99 -4.34
CA HIS A 296 4.83 29.93 -5.35
C HIS A 296 5.95 30.94 -5.09
N GLU A 297 5.60 32.22 -4.91
CA GLU A 297 6.61 33.26 -4.72
C GLU A 297 7.32 33.18 -3.36
N ILE A 298 6.63 32.66 -2.33
CA ILE A 298 7.28 32.37 -1.05
C ILE A 298 8.28 31.22 -1.22
N GLY A 299 7.97 30.19 -2.02
CA GLY A 299 8.91 29.12 -2.38
C GLY A 299 10.22 29.66 -2.97
N HIS A 300 10.13 30.60 -3.91
CA HIS A 300 11.31 31.32 -4.44
C HIS A 300 12.08 32.09 -3.36
N ALA A 301 11.38 32.83 -2.50
CA ALA A 301 12.01 33.57 -1.40
C ALA A 301 12.67 32.65 -0.35
N LEU A 302 12.30 31.37 -0.33
CA LEU A 302 12.89 30.32 0.51
C LEU A 302 13.98 29.50 -0.20
N GLY A 303 14.21 29.68 -1.50
CA GLY A 303 15.32 29.05 -2.23
C GLY A 303 14.92 28.08 -3.35
N MET A 304 13.63 27.84 -3.57
CA MET A 304 13.14 26.92 -4.59
C MET A 304 13.08 27.57 -5.97
N SER A 305 13.55 26.88 -7.00
CA SER A 305 13.42 27.24 -8.41
C SER A 305 12.17 26.63 -9.03
N HIS A 306 11.75 27.12 -10.20
CA HIS A 306 10.81 26.36 -11.04
C HIS A 306 11.40 24.98 -11.39
N PRO A 307 10.63 23.91 -11.55
CA PRO A 307 11.15 22.58 -11.91
C PRO A 307 12.08 22.54 -13.13
N GLY A 308 11.82 23.36 -14.15
CA GLY A 308 12.68 23.54 -15.33
C GLY A 308 13.10 25.00 -15.56
N ASP A 309 13.94 25.23 -16.57
CA ASP A 309 14.47 26.58 -16.89
C ASP A 309 13.56 27.36 -17.83
N TYR A 310 12.46 27.81 -17.27
CA TYR A 310 11.51 28.72 -17.91
C TYR A 310 11.15 29.85 -16.95
N ASN A 311 10.79 31.01 -17.50
CA ASN A 311 10.35 32.15 -16.72
C ASN A 311 9.34 33.00 -17.50
N ALA A 312 8.36 33.58 -16.82
CA ALA A 312 7.34 34.40 -17.47
C ALA A 312 7.98 35.53 -18.30
N GLY A 313 7.56 35.68 -19.56
CA GLY A 313 8.04 36.71 -20.47
C GLY A 313 9.11 36.27 -21.51
N THR A 314 9.65 35.05 -21.45
CA THR A 314 10.71 34.56 -22.37
C THR A 314 10.22 33.75 -23.58
N GLY A 315 9.14 34.19 -24.24
CA GLY A 315 8.56 33.47 -25.40
C GLY A 315 7.50 32.42 -24.99
N PRO A 316 7.02 31.58 -25.93
CA PRO A 316 6.01 30.58 -25.61
C PRO A 316 6.60 29.45 -24.77
N ILE A 317 6.16 29.34 -23.52
CA ILE A 317 6.50 28.24 -22.60
C ILE A 317 5.43 27.16 -22.74
N THR A 318 5.85 25.93 -23.03
CA THR A 318 4.96 24.78 -23.20
C THR A 318 5.58 23.55 -22.56
N TYR A 319 4.76 22.72 -21.90
CA TYR A 319 5.22 21.50 -21.22
C TYR A 319 6.14 20.66 -22.11
N ALA A 320 5.70 20.33 -23.33
CA ALA A 320 6.45 19.52 -24.28
C ALA A 320 7.86 20.04 -24.69
N ASN A 321 8.16 21.32 -24.48
CA ASN A 321 9.45 21.91 -24.88
C ASN A 321 10.27 22.43 -23.68
N ASN A 322 9.68 22.46 -22.47
CA ASN A 322 10.24 23.18 -21.34
C ASN A 322 10.16 22.41 -20.02
N ALA A 323 9.32 21.38 -19.91
CA ALA A 323 9.33 20.49 -18.77
C ALA A 323 10.61 19.66 -18.79
N GLN A 324 11.32 19.70 -17.67
CA GLN A 324 12.56 18.94 -17.46
C GLN A 324 12.27 17.47 -17.14
N PHE A 325 11.15 17.20 -16.48
CA PHE A 325 10.77 15.85 -16.14
C PHE A 325 9.25 15.70 -16.16
N THR A 326 8.78 14.47 -16.22
CA THR A 326 7.35 14.17 -16.37
C THR A 326 6.50 14.65 -15.19
N ALA A 327 7.08 14.79 -14.00
CA ALA A 327 6.40 15.34 -12.82
C ALA A 327 6.49 16.88 -12.71
N ASP A 328 6.78 17.61 -13.80
CA ASP A 328 6.73 19.06 -13.84
C ASP A 328 5.29 19.56 -14.08
N SER A 329 4.45 19.50 -13.05
CA SER A 329 3.12 20.09 -13.07
C SER A 329 2.64 20.49 -11.68
N ARG A 330 1.54 21.23 -11.64
CA ARG A 330 0.84 21.64 -10.40
C ARG A 330 0.17 20.49 -9.65
N GLN A 331 0.30 19.25 -10.10
CA GLN A 331 -0.01 18.09 -9.27
C GLN A 331 1.08 17.85 -8.21
N TYR A 332 2.33 18.17 -8.56
CA TYR A 332 3.51 17.75 -7.81
C TYR A 332 4.22 18.89 -7.09
N SER A 333 4.18 20.09 -7.66
CA SER A 333 4.86 21.27 -7.12
C SER A 333 4.13 22.56 -7.47
N VAL A 334 3.95 23.45 -6.48
CA VAL A 334 3.46 24.82 -6.70
C VAL A 334 4.45 25.65 -7.51
N MET A 335 5.71 25.21 -7.64
CA MET A 335 6.73 25.89 -8.43
C MET A 335 6.56 25.66 -9.94
N SER A 336 5.70 24.73 -10.37
CA SER A 336 5.46 24.47 -11.79
C SER A 336 4.53 25.50 -12.45
N TYR A 337 4.85 25.83 -13.70
CA TYR A 337 3.96 26.63 -14.56
C TYR A 337 2.91 25.78 -15.27
N PHE A 338 3.08 24.47 -15.31
CA PHE A 338 2.25 23.58 -16.09
C PHE A 338 1.07 23.07 -15.30
N ASP A 339 -0.07 23.03 -15.98
CA ASP A 339 -1.31 22.49 -15.47
C ASP A 339 -1.19 20.98 -15.29
N GLU A 340 -1.80 20.45 -14.23
CA GLU A 340 -1.89 19.03 -13.90
C GLU A 340 -2.45 18.17 -15.06
N SER A 341 -3.23 18.75 -15.99
CA SER A 341 -3.67 18.07 -17.22
C SER A 341 -2.54 17.66 -18.18
N GLN A 342 -1.32 18.17 -17.97
CA GLN A 342 -0.14 17.73 -18.72
C GLN A 342 0.40 16.39 -18.24
N THR A 343 0.08 16.00 -17.00
CA THR A 343 0.62 14.80 -16.34
C THR A 343 -0.47 13.79 -16.05
N THR A 344 -1.61 14.24 -15.55
CA THR A 344 -2.74 13.39 -15.14
C THR A 344 -4.07 13.95 -15.62
N SER A 345 -4.78 14.70 -14.78
CA SER A 345 -6.17 15.10 -14.99
C SER A 345 -6.34 16.61 -14.78
N ASN A 346 -7.19 17.27 -15.58
CA ASN A 346 -7.48 18.70 -15.41
C ASN A 346 -8.35 18.95 -14.17
N MET A 347 -7.80 19.57 -13.14
CA MET A 347 -8.49 19.88 -11.89
C MET A 347 -9.08 21.30 -11.93
N PRO A 348 -10.22 21.55 -11.26
CA PRO A 348 -10.91 22.84 -11.33
C PRO A 348 -10.37 23.87 -10.30
N VAL A 349 -9.26 23.57 -9.63
CA VAL A 349 -8.68 24.33 -8.52
C VAL A 349 -7.18 24.48 -8.72
N TYR A 350 -6.60 25.50 -8.09
CA TYR A 350 -5.15 25.60 -7.95
C TYR A 350 -4.69 24.89 -6.66
N PRO A 351 -3.39 24.57 -6.54
CA PRO A 351 -2.84 24.02 -5.30
C PRO A 351 -3.18 24.88 -4.07
N GLN A 352 -3.55 24.21 -2.99
CA GLN A 352 -4.03 24.84 -1.75
C GLN A 352 -2.99 24.82 -0.62
N SER A 353 -1.92 24.06 -0.81
CA SER A 353 -0.78 23.92 0.09
C SER A 353 0.50 23.82 -0.74
N PHE A 354 1.66 23.79 -0.06
CA PHE A 354 2.84 23.19 -0.67
C PHE A 354 2.52 21.72 -0.99
N LEU A 355 2.93 21.27 -2.18
CA LEU A 355 2.69 19.91 -2.66
C LEU A 355 3.88 19.01 -2.32
N LEU A 356 3.78 17.73 -2.70
CA LEU A 356 4.69 16.67 -2.27
C LEU A 356 6.18 17.07 -2.35
N TYR A 357 6.63 17.52 -3.52
CA TYR A 357 8.04 17.86 -3.71
C TYR A 357 8.42 19.24 -3.19
N ASP A 358 7.46 20.16 -3.01
CA ASP A 358 7.72 21.43 -2.34
C ASP A 358 8.02 21.20 -0.85
N ILE A 359 7.23 20.34 -0.20
CA ILE A 359 7.45 19.96 1.20
C ILE A 359 8.80 19.26 1.35
N ALA A 360 9.10 18.29 0.49
CA ALA A 360 10.38 17.59 0.50
C ALA A 360 11.57 18.55 0.28
N ALA A 361 11.46 19.49 -0.66
CA ALA A 361 12.49 20.51 -0.89
C ALA A 361 12.63 21.48 0.29
N LEU A 362 11.53 21.83 0.96
CA LEU A 362 11.56 22.67 2.15
C LEU A 362 12.27 21.96 3.31
N HIS A 363 11.96 20.69 3.53
CA HIS A 363 12.61 19.85 4.53
C HIS A 363 14.08 19.62 4.22
N ALA A 364 14.43 19.39 2.96
CA ALA A 364 15.82 19.26 2.53
C ALA A 364 16.63 20.51 2.89
N LEU A 365 16.07 21.71 2.70
CA LEU A 365 16.73 22.96 3.07
C LEU A 365 16.80 23.19 4.59
N TYR A 366 15.69 23.03 5.30
CA TYR A 366 15.52 23.59 6.66
C TYR A 366 15.24 22.54 7.76
N GLY A 367 15.00 21.29 7.38
CA GLY A 367 14.54 20.21 8.25
C GLY A 367 13.02 20.18 8.35
N ALA A 368 12.48 19.03 8.75
CA ALA A 368 11.06 18.87 9.06
C ALA A 368 10.77 19.21 10.54
N ASP A 369 9.57 19.71 10.85
CA ASP A 369 9.11 19.90 12.23
C ASP A 369 8.08 18.84 12.63
N TYR A 370 8.55 17.87 13.41
CA TYR A 370 7.75 16.77 13.95
C TYR A 370 6.86 17.18 15.15
N THR A 371 6.87 18.45 15.57
CA THR A 371 6.01 18.94 16.64
C THR A 371 4.69 19.52 16.13
N TYR A 372 4.62 19.82 14.83
CA TYR A 372 3.42 20.29 14.17
C TYR A 372 2.37 19.19 14.09
N ASN A 373 1.15 19.53 14.48
CA ASN A 373 0.02 18.60 14.60
C ASN A 373 0.32 17.31 15.39
N SER A 374 1.29 17.34 16.32
CA SER A 374 1.82 16.17 17.07
C SER A 374 0.86 15.38 17.99
N GLY A 375 -0.44 15.55 17.86
CA GLY A 375 -1.45 14.69 18.48
C GLY A 375 -2.55 14.38 17.46
N ASN A 376 -3.43 13.43 17.79
CA ASN A 376 -4.38 12.86 16.84
C ASN A 376 -5.15 13.89 16.00
N THR A 377 -4.87 13.88 14.70
CA THR A 377 -5.38 14.83 13.72
C THR A 377 -6.27 14.13 12.70
N VAL A 378 -7.38 14.78 12.36
CA VAL A 378 -8.25 14.33 11.26
C VAL A 378 -8.14 15.34 10.12
N TYR A 379 -7.77 14.85 8.94
CA TYR A 379 -7.72 15.56 7.67
C TYR A 379 -8.94 15.15 6.83
N GLY A 380 -9.51 16.09 6.08
CA GLY A 380 -10.66 15.83 5.21
C GLY A 380 -11.99 16.18 5.88
N TYR A 381 -12.97 15.28 5.81
CA TYR A 381 -14.23 15.46 6.54
C TYR A 381 -14.00 15.35 8.05
N ASN A 382 -14.86 15.99 8.84
CA ASN A 382 -14.76 15.99 10.31
C ASN A 382 -13.40 16.47 10.85
N ALA A 383 -12.68 17.31 10.08
CA ALA A 383 -11.32 17.69 10.38
C ALA A 383 -11.16 18.34 11.76
N THR A 384 -10.03 18.04 12.41
CA THR A 384 -9.58 18.75 13.63
C THR A 384 -8.61 19.89 13.31
N VAL A 385 -8.12 19.94 12.07
CA VAL A 385 -7.40 21.06 11.47
C VAL A 385 -8.36 22.04 10.78
N THR A 386 -7.82 23.13 10.26
CA THR A 386 -8.61 24.17 9.57
C THR A 386 -7.97 24.52 8.23
N GLY A 387 -8.70 25.25 7.37
CA GLY A 387 -8.15 25.78 6.12
C GLY A 387 -8.32 24.78 4.99
N ALA A 388 -7.26 24.56 4.20
CA ALA A 388 -7.30 23.67 3.03
C ALA A 388 -7.66 22.21 3.35
N PHE A 389 -7.46 21.79 4.60
CA PHE A 389 -7.60 20.41 5.06
C PHE A 389 -8.97 20.10 5.71
N ASP A 390 -9.87 21.08 5.84
CA ASP A 390 -11.22 20.95 6.40
C ASP A 390 -12.24 20.88 5.25
N PHE A 391 -12.71 19.67 4.93
CA PHE A 391 -13.53 19.42 3.74
C PHE A 391 -15.02 19.58 4.00
N ASP A 392 -15.73 20.08 2.98
CA ASP A 392 -17.18 20.01 2.88
C ASP A 392 -17.62 19.38 1.54
N GLU A 393 -18.92 19.24 1.33
CA GLU A 393 -19.53 18.63 0.14
C GLU A 393 -19.12 19.27 -1.20
N ASN A 394 -18.54 20.47 -1.19
CA ASN A 394 -18.07 21.21 -2.36
C ASN A 394 -16.53 21.26 -2.46
N SER A 395 -15.81 20.68 -1.50
CA SER A 395 -14.35 20.67 -1.49
C SER A 395 -13.80 19.82 -2.63
N THR A 396 -12.84 20.38 -3.35
CA THR A 396 -12.07 19.73 -4.42
C THR A 396 -10.60 19.88 -4.05
N PRO A 397 -10.02 18.93 -3.31
CA PRO A 397 -8.68 19.10 -2.76
C PRO A 397 -7.62 19.02 -3.87
N LEU A 398 -6.60 19.87 -3.76
CA LEU A 398 -5.31 19.74 -4.45
C LEU A 398 -4.21 20.16 -3.48
N LEU A 399 -3.70 19.19 -2.71
CA LEU A 399 -2.86 19.43 -1.54
C LEU A 399 -1.97 18.24 -1.17
N SER A 400 -1.05 18.47 -0.24
CA SER A 400 -0.20 17.44 0.38
C SER A 400 -0.26 17.56 1.90
N ILE A 401 -0.33 16.42 2.59
CA ILE A 401 -0.48 16.33 4.04
C ILE A 401 0.90 16.10 4.67
N TRP A 402 1.29 16.98 5.58
CA TRP A 402 2.38 16.77 6.53
C TRP A 402 1.80 16.71 7.93
N ASP A 403 2.10 15.63 8.65
CA ASP A 403 1.88 15.51 10.08
C ASP A 403 3.17 15.09 10.78
N GLY A 404 3.42 15.65 11.96
CA GLY A 404 4.66 15.45 12.70
C GLY A 404 4.62 14.26 13.65
N ALA A 405 3.45 13.86 14.14
CA ALA A 405 3.25 12.69 15.00
C ALA A 405 1.78 12.58 15.40
N GLY A 406 1.32 11.39 15.75
CA GLY A 406 -0.01 11.27 16.30
C GLY A 406 -0.59 9.90 16.09
N THR A 407 -1.91 9.87 15.99
CA THR A 407 -2.64 8.76 15.40
C THR A 407 -3.70 9.44 14.57
N ASP A 408 -3.41 9.55 13.29
CA ASP A 408 -4.00 10.53 12.40
C ASP A 408 -4.89 9.84 11.37
N THR A 409 -5.87 10.57 10.85
CA THR A 409 -6.91 10.01 10.01
C THR A 409 -7.08 10.86 8.76
N ILE A 410 -7.09 10.22 7.59
CA ILE A 410 -7.64 10.81 6.37
C ILE A 410 -9.09 10.34 6.24
N ASP A 411 -10.03 11.25 6.46
CA ASP A 411 -11.46 11.01 6.40
C ASP A 411 -12.05 11.52 5.08
N LEU A 412 -12.42 10.61 4.19
CA LEU A 412 -13.04 10.91 2.90
C LEU A 412 -14.52 10.52 2.85
N SER A 413 -15.14 10.23 4.01
CA SER A 413 -16.48 9.66 4.15
C SER A 413 -17.62 10.47 3.52
N GLY A 414 -17.42 11.76 3.24
CA GLY A 414 -18.44 12.59 2.61
C GLY A 414 -18.54 12.44 1.07
N TYR A 415 -17.60 11.74 0.43
CA TYR A 415 -17.65 11.47 -1.00
C TYR A 415 -18.44 10.20 -1.34
N ASN A 416 -19.03 10.14 -2.54
CA ASN A 416 -19.85 9.00 -3.00
C ASN A 416 -19.38 8.47 -4.36
N ASN A 417 -18.20 8.89 -4.83
CA ASN A 417 -17.57 8.34 -6.03
C ASN A 417 -16.49 7.38 -5.55
N ASP A 418 -16.09 6.47 -6.43
CA ASP A 418 -14.93 5.60 -6.23
C ASP A 418 -13.67 6.44 -5.95
N GLN A 419 -12.90 6.00 -4.96
CA GLN A 419 -11.70 6.67 -4.46
C GLN A 419 -10.52 5.71 -4.44
N ILE A 420 -9.34 6.29 -4.50
CA ILE A 420 -8.10 5.60 -4.13
C ILE A 420 -7.52 6.37 -2.95
N LEU A 421 -7.45 5.75 -1.79
CA LEU A 421 -6.87 6.30 -0.57
C LEU A 421 -5.62 5.51 -0.21
N SER A 422 -4.48 6.19 -0.15
CA SER A 422 -3.21 5.61 0.30
C SER A 422 -2.67 6.38 1.49
N LEU A 423 -2.33 5.65 2.56
CA LEU A 423 -1.70 6.19 3.77
C LEU A 423 -0.17 6.14 3.70
N VAL A 424 0.40 5.64 2.60
CA VAL A 424 1.84 5.50 2.41
C VAL A 424 2.46 6.87 2.10
N GLU A 425 3.52 7.24 2.82
CA GLU A 425 4.28 8.46 2.54
C GLU A 425 4.78 8.52 1.09
N GLY A 426 4.83 9.71 0.50
CA GLY A 426 5.29 9.88 -0.88
C GLY A 426 4.29 9.44 -1.95
N THR A 427 3.12 8.95 -1.56
CA THR A 427 2.10 8.45 -2.50
C THR A 427 0.93 9.41 -2.65
N PHE A 428 0.11 9.14 -3.67
CA PHE A 428 -1.03 9.95 -4.03
C PHE A 428 -2.34 9.20 -3.80
N SER A 429 -3.36 9.95 -3.42
CA SER A 429 -4.74 9.52 -3.33
C SER A 429 -5.58 10.29 -4.37
N SER A 430 -6.64 9.64 -4.84
CA SER A 430 -7.50 10.09 -5.93
C SER A 430 -8.95 10.16 -5.45
N VAL A 431 -9.55 11.35 -5.49
CA VAL A 431 -10.95 11.55 -5.10
C VAL A 431 -11.71 12.30 -6.18
N LEU A 432 -13.04 12.15 -6.22
CA LEU A 432 -13.93 12.82 -7.19
C LEU A 432 -13.61 12.51 -8.66
N GLY A 433 -12.91 11.39 -8.92
CA GLY A 433 -12.45 11.00 -10.26
C GLY A 433 -11.24 11.80 -10.78
N TYR A 434 -10.56 12.56 -9.91
CA TYR A 434 -9.26 13.15 -10.22
C TYR A 434 -8.14 12.21 -9.83
N ASP A 435 -7.09 12.20 -10.62
CA ASP A 435 -5.91 11.36 -10.41
C ASP A 435 -4.86 12.14 -9.59
N GLY A 436 -4.59 11.65 -8.39
CA GLY A 436 -3.54 12.11 -7.49
C GLY A 436 -3.67 13.55 -7.02
N ASN A 437 -4.84 13.91 -6.48
CA ASN A 437 -5.13 15.27 -6.01
C ASN A 437 -4.95 15.45 -4.48
N ILE A 438 -4.66 14.37 -3.76
CA ILE A 438 -4.18 14.39 -2.37
C ILE A 438 -2.87 13.59 -2.32
N SER A 439 -1.90 13.99 -1.49
CA SER A 439 -0.69 13.20 -1.25
C SER A 439 -0.30 13.23 0.22
N VAL A 440 0.43 12.21 0.66
CA VAL A 440 1.09 12.18 1.98
C VAL A 440 2.55 12.55 1.79
N ALA A 441 3.04 13.55 2.52
CA ALA A 441 4.41 14.04 2.40
C ALA A 441 5.43 12.99 2.88
N TYR A 442 6.63 13.02 2.32
CA TYR A 442 7.74 12.20 2.82
C TYR A 442 8.03 12.53 4.29
N GLY A 443 8.16 11.49 5.10
CA GLY A 443 8.38 11.50 6.54
C GLY A 443 7.12 11.64 7.39
N ALA A 444 5.94 11.76 6.78
CA ALA A 444 4.67 11.79 7.51
C ALA A 444 4.15 10.37 7.76
N GLU A 445 3.64 10.14 8.96
CA GLU A 445 3.03 8.88 9.38
C GLU A 445 1.52 9.11 9.53
N ILE A 446 0.70 8.35 8.80
CA ILE A 446 -0.78 8.44 8.88
C ILE A 446 -1.31 7.04 9.15
N GLU A 447 -2.07 6.86 10.23
CA GLU A 447 -2.49 5.54 10.70
C GLU A 447 -3.85 5.12 10.17
N ASN A 448 -4.79 6.05 9.93
CA ASN A 448 -6.19 5.67 9.68
C ASN A 448 -6.72 6.24 8.37
N GLY A 449 -7.56 5.44 7.71
CA GLY A 449 -8.17 5.80 6.43
C GLY A 449 -9.66 5.47 6.40
N ILE A 450 -10.48 6.42 5.98
CA ILE A 450 -11.94 6.23 5.87
C ILE A 450 -12.36 6.54 4.44
N GLY A 451 -12.84 5.51 3.74
CA GLY A 451 -13.49 5.58 2.43
C GLY A 451 -14.85 6.27 2.49
N GLY A 452 -15.47 6.45 1.34
CA GLY A 452 -16.75 7.11 1.11
C GLY A 452 -17.88 6.12 0.83
N GLY A 453 -18.76 6.50 -0.10
CA GLY A 453 -19.90 5.69 -0.52
C GLY A 453 -19.77 5.07 -1.92
N GLY A 454 -18.57 5.12 -2.51
CA GLY A 454 -18.26 4.51 -3.81
C GLY A 454 -17.48 3.21 -3.62
N ASP A 455 -17.10 2.56 -4.72
CA ASP A 455 -16.27 1.35 -4.67
C ASP A 455 -14.80 1.80 -4.51
N ASP A 456 -14.31 1.82 -3.27
CA ASP A 456 -13.04 2.47 -2.93
C ASP A 456 -11.87 1.48 -2.86
N THR A 457 -10.67 1.95 -3.15
CA THR A 457 -9.43 1.23 -2.85
C THR A 457 -8.71 1.94 -1.71
N ILE A 458 -8.45 1.23 -0.62
CA ILE A 458 -7.81 1.77 0.59
C ILE A 458 -6.53 0.97 0.87
N THR A 459 -5.39 1.65 0.91
CA THR A 459 -4.09 1.06 1.21
C THR A 459 -3.51 1.66 2.48
N GLY A 460 -3.30 0.82 3.50
CA GLY A 460 -2.57 1.14 4.72
C GLY A 460 -1.05 1.22 4.48
N ASN A 461 -0.26 1.10 5.54
CA ASN A 461 1.20 1.19 5.49
C ASN A 461 1.84 0.15 6.41
N ALA A 462 2.97 0.47 7.05
CA ALA A 462 3.67 -0.47 7.94
C ALA A 462 3.33 -0.26 9.43
N LEU A 463 2.39 0.64 9.71
CA LEU A 463 1.91 0.97 11.04
C LEU A 463 0.64 0.17 11.32
N ALA A 464 0.24 0.07 12.59
CA ALA A 464 -1.08 -0.44 12.92
C ALA A 464 -2.16 0.54 12.44
N ASN A 465 -2.92 0.15 11.42
CA ASN A 465 -3.90 0.98 10.75
C ASN A 465 -5.35 0.70 11.21
N GLU A 466 -6.21 1.74 11.20
CA GLU A 466 -7.67 1.56 11.22
C GLU A 466 -8.24 1.97 9.85
N LEU A 467 -8.74 0.98 9.09
CA LEU A 467 -9.23 1.16 7.72
C LEU A 467 -10.72 0.87 7.64
N ILE A 468 -11.48 1.79 7.04
CA ILE A 468 -12.94 1.71 6.97
C ILE A 468 -13.41 1.96 5.53
N GLY A 469 -13.98 0.95 4.87
CA GLY A 469 -14.56 1.05 3.51
C GLY A 469 -15.86 1.88 3.49
N ASN A 470 -16.80 1.53 4.37
CA ASN A 470 -18.16 2.06 4.52
C ASN A 470 -19.18 1.40 3.61
N THR A 471 -19.45 1.95 2.43
CA THR A 471 -20.43 1.38 1.52
C THR A 471 -19.87 1.41 0.12
N GLY A 472 -19.98 0.31 -0.60
CA GLY A 472 -19.31 0.14 -1.88
C GLY A 472 -18.72 -1.25 -1.90
N ASP A 473 -18.42 -1.77 -3.07
CA ASP A 473 -17.64 -3.01 -3.14
C ASP A 473 -16.15 -2.62 -2.99
N ASP A 474 -15.67 -2.54 -1.75
CA ASP A 474 -14.37 -1.93 -1.42
C ASP A 474 -13.20 -2.92 -1.52
N LEU A 475 -12.01 -2.41 -1.85
CA LEU A 475 -10.75 -3.14 -1.87
C LEU A 475 -9.80 -2.56 -0.81
N ILE A 476 -9.52 -3.32 0.24
CA ILE A 476 -8.77 -2.84 1.41
C ILE A 476 -7.52 -3.69 1.64
N TYR A 477 -6.38 -3.01 1.73
CA TYR A 477 -5.07 -3.58 2.06
C TYR A 477 -4.58 -2.99 3.38
N GLY A 478 -4.42 -3.82 4.43
CA GLY A 478 -3.86 -3.42 5.73
C GLY A 478 -2.38 -3.06 5.60
N GLY A 479 -1.57 -4.03 5.19
CA GLY A 479 -0.13 -3.84 4.98
C GLY A 479 0.68 -4.60 6.01
N ASP A 480 1.73 -3.98 6.56
CA ASP A 480 2.36 -4.54 7.77
C ASP A 480 1.77 -3.81 8.98
N GLY A 481 1.71 -4.45 10.14
CA GLY A 481 1.11 -3.87 11.33
C GLY A 481 -0.01 -4.74 11.87
N ASN A 482 -0.50 -4.42 13.06
CA ASN A 482 -1.68 -5.10 13.60
C ASN A 482 -2.88 -4.22 13.30
N ASP A 483 -3.57 -4.51 12.20
CA ASP A 483 -4.56 -3.64 11.61
C ASP A 483 -5.95 -3.94 12.11
N VAL A 484 -6.82 -2.93 12.05
CA VAL A 484 -8.25 -3.06 12.32
C VAL A 484 -9.00 -2.62 11.07
N ILE A 485 -9.61 -3.59 10.39
CA ILE A 485 -10.21 -3.38 9.07
C ILE A 485 -11.73 -3.61 9.12
N TYR A 486 -12.47 -2.66 8.56
CA TYR A 486 -13.93 -2.69 8.43
C TYR A 486 -14.33 -2.52 6.97
N GLY A 487 -14.85 -3.57 6.32
CA GLY A 487 -15.51 -3.44 5.01
C GLY A 487 -16.85 -2.69 5.16
N ASN A 488 -17.69 -3.22 6.04
CA ASN A 488 -19.03 -2.77 6.45
C ASN A 488 -20.18 -3.24 5.55
N LEU A 489 -20.58 -2.48 4.53
CA LEU A 489 -21.70 -2.85 3.67
C LEU A 489 -21.15 -3.14 2.29
N ASN A 490 -21.85 -3.99 1.55
CA ASN A 490 -21.53 -4.40 0.18
C ASN A 490 -20.40 -5.46 0.12
N HIS A 491 -19.98 -5.84 -1.09
CA HIS A 491 -19.10 -7.00 -1.28
C HIS A 491 -17.64 -6.56 -1.25
N ASP A 492 -16.96 -6.79 -0.14
CA ASP A 492 -15.62 -6.26 0.09
C ASP A 492 -14.53 -7.31 -0.20
N THR A 493 -13.38 -6.84 -0.66
CA THR A 493 -12.14 -7.63 -0.75
C THR A 493 -11.12 -7.06 0.22
N ILE A 494 -10.71 -7.86 1.20
CA ILE A 494 -9.86 -7.43 2.30
C ILE A 494 -8.61 -8.33 2.38
N GLU A 495 -7.44 -7.71 2.46
CA GLU A 495 -6.17 -8.35 2.78
C GLU A 495 -5.58 -7.67 4.02
N GLY A 496 -5.46 -8.40 5.14
CA GLY A 496 -4.86 -7.91 6.39
C GLY A 496 -3.38 -7.62 6.20
N GLY A 497 -2.62 -8.66 5.80
CA GLY A 497 -1.22 -8.53 5.46
C GLY A 497 -0.35 -9.16 6.54
N ALA A 498 0.60 -8.44 7.10
CA ALA A 498 1.53 -8.97 8.10
C ALA A 498 1.29 -8.35 9.48
N GLY A 499 0.93 -9.16 10.45
CA GLY A 499 0.69 -8.79 11.84
C GLY A 499 -0.55 -9.50 12.35
N ALA A 500 -0.93 -9.25 13.60
CA ALA A 500 -2.14 -9.86 14.16
C ALA A 500 -3.32 -8.90 13.95
N ASP A 501 -4.10 -9.16 12.91
CA ASP A 501 -5.12 -8.26 12.40
C ASP A 501 -6.50 -8.57 12.98
N THR A 502 -7.37 -7.57 13.01
CA THR A 502 -8.78 -7.69 13.36
C THR A 502 -9.64 -7.25 12.18
N ILE A 503 -10.25 -8.21 11.50
CA ILE A 503 -11.00 -7.96 10.27
C ILE A 503 -12.50 -8.16 10.51
N ARG A 504 -13.29 -7.19 10.05
CA ARG A 504 -14.76 -7.22 10.06
C ARG A 504 -15.28 -6.93 8.67
N ALA A 505 -15.60 -7.98 7.92
CA ALA A 505 -16.00 -7.88 6.52
C ALA A 505 -17.36 -7.18 6.39
N GLY A 506 -18.42 -7.75 6.99
CA GLY A 506 -19.66 -7.03 7.23
C GLY A 506 -20.86 -7.61 6.47
N TRP A 507 -21.43 -6.88 5.53
CA TRP A 507 -22.63 -7.30 4.82
C TRP A 507 -22.33 -7.46 3.35
N GLY A 508 -22.13 -8.67 2.87
CA GLY A 508 -21.81 -8.83 1.47
C GLY A 508 -21.73 -10.26 1.04
N ASN A 509 -20.87 -10.54 0.07
CA ASN A 509 -20.26 -11.85 -0.08
C ASN A 509 -18.80 -11.49 -0.22
N ASP A 510 -18.10 -11.52 0.91
CA ASP A 510 -16.82 -10.88 1.06
C ASP A 510 -15.70 -11.87 0.79
N SER A 511 -14.54 -11.35 0.38
CA SER A 511 -13.33 -12.13 0.20
C SER A 511 -12.26 -11.60 1.15
N VAL A 512 -11.86 -12.40 2.12
CA VAL A 512 -10.94 -11.99 3.19
C VAL A 512 -9.71 -12.91 3.20
N MET A 513 -8.53 -12.29 3.26
CA MET A 513 -7.25 -12.94 3.55
C MET A 513 -6.67 -12.28 4.81
N GLY A 514 -6.46 -13.05 5.88
CA GLY A 514 -5.81 -12.58 7.12
C GLY A 514 -4.36 -12.25 6.86
N GLY A 515 -3.60 -13.26 6.44
CA GLY A 515 -2.21 -13.12 6.04
C GLY A 515 -1.27 -13.74 7.07
N ALA A 516 -0.21 -13.04 7.43
CA ALA A 516 0.77 -13.56 8.38
C ALA A 516 0.54 -12.99 9.79
N GLY A 517 0.16 -13.82 10.74
CA GLY A 517 -0.03 -13.45 12.13
C GLY A 517 -1.17 -14.25 12.73
N ASN A 518 -1.64 -13.83 13.91
CA ASN A 518 -2.76 -14.51 14.55
C ASN A 518 -3.97 -13.60 14.42
N ASP A 519 -4.79 -13.86 13.41
CA ASP A 519 -5.83 -12.94 12.97
C ASP A 519 -7.19 -13.26 13.59
N GLU A 520 -7.97 -12.22 13.84
CA GLU A 520 -9.35 -12.31 14.31
C GLU A 520 -10.31 -11.82 13.22
N ILE A 521 -10.99 -12.74 12.55
CA ILE A 521 -11.81 -12.46 11.36
C ILE A 521 -13.29 -12.75 11.62
N TYR A 522 -14.13 -11.75 11.36
CA TYR A 522 -15.59 -11.84 11.38
C TYR A 522 -16.16 -11.53 10.00
N ALA A 523 -16.72 -12.53 9.33
CA ALA A 523 -17.32 -12.40 8.00
C ALA A 523 -18.71 -11.77 8.03
N TYR A 524 -19.51 -12.08 9.07
CA TYR A 524 -20.86 -11.58 9.34
C TYR A 524 -21.97 -12.09 8.41
N LEU A 525 -22.48 -11.27 7.48
CA LEU A 525 -23.65 -11.62 6.66
C LEU A 525 -23.19 -11.80 5.22
N GLY A 526 -23.30 -13.00 4.68
CA GLY A 526 -22.88 -13.21 3.31
C GLY A 526 -22.65 -14.65 2.94
N HIS A 527 -22.21 -14.89 1.71
CA HIS A 527 -21.55 -16.16 1.38
C HIS A 527 -20.08 -15.85 1.22
N ASP A 528 -19.35 -15.94 2.32
CA ASP A 528 -18.03 -15.33 2.42
C ASP A 528 -16.93 -16.35 2.14
N TRP A 529 -15.80 -15.85 1.63
CA TRP A 529 -14.57 -16.62 1.44
C TRP A 529 -13.50 -16.05 2.35
N VAL A 530 -13.07 -16.84 3.34
CA VAL A 530 -12.11 -16.41 4.35
C VAL A 530 -10.94 -17.38 4.42
N TYR A 531 -9.72 -16.84 4.32
CA TYR A 531 -8.47 -17.56 4.51
C TYR A 531 -7.70 -16.88 5.65
N GLY A 532 -7.37 -17.60 6.72
CA GLY A 532 -6.49 -17.11 7.79
C GLY A 532 -5.04 -16.98 7.32
N GLU A 533 -4.60 -17.99 6.55
CA GLU A 533 -3.23 -18.15 6.04
C GLU A 533 -2.22 -18.60 7.10
N ALA A 534 -1.43 -17.73 7.69
CA ALA A 534 -0.26 -18.14 8.48
C ALA A 534 -0.31 -17.61 9.91
N GLY A 535 -0.68 -18.47 10.84
CA GLY A 535 -0.59 -18.29 12.28
C GLY A 535 -1.79 -18.93 12.94
N ASN A 536 -2.05 -18.60 14.20
CA ASN A 536 -3.17 -19.21 14.93
C ASN A 536 -4.38 -18.29 14.85
N ASP A 537 -5.25 -18.55 13.89
CA ASP A 537 -6.33 -17.66 13.50
C ASP A 537 -7.65 -17.99 14.18
N THR A 538 -8.51 -17.00 14.30
CA THR A 538 -9.87 -17.13 14.81
C THR A 538 -10.85 -16.58 13.79
N ILE A 539 -11.64 -17.46 13.17
CA ILE A 539 -12.50 -17.14 12.03
C ILE A 539 -13.96 -17.47 12.34
N TYR A 540 -14.85 -16.49 12.14
CA TYR A 540 -16.30 -16.64 12.25
C TYR A 540 -16.99 -16.32 10.91
N GLY A 541 -17.69 -17.31 10.32
CA GLY A 541 -18.51 -17.14 9.11
C GLY A 541 -19.86 -16.45 9.38
N ASP A 542 -20.44 -16.72 10.55
CA ASP A 542 -21.73 -16.19 11.02
C ASP A 542 -22.95 -16.63 10.21
N ARG A 543 -23.36 -15.92 9.15
CA ARG A 543 -24.57 -16.27 8.39
C ARG A 543 -24.33 -16.33 6.90
N GLY A 544 -24.64 -17.51 6.37
CA GLY A 544 -24.79 -17.82 4.97
C GLY A 544 -23.91 -19.01 4.64
N ARG A 545 -23.66 -19.28 3.36
CA ARG A 545 -22.83 -20.42 2.99
C ARG A 545 -21.41 -19.96 2.82
N ASP A 546 -20.62 -20.19 3.85
CA ASP A 546 -19.26 -19.68 3.93
C ASP A 546 -18.24 -20.75 3.57
N VAL A 547 -17.07 -20.29 3.14
CA VAL A 547 -15.88 -21.11 2.93
C VAL A 547 -14.80 -20.53 3.81
N LEU A 548 -14.42 -21.27 4.86
CA LEU A 548 -13.41 -20.88 5.82
C LEU A 548 -12.20 -21.82 5.72
N ASN A 549 -11.01 -21.26 5.65
CA ASN A 549 -9.74 -21.98 5.66
C ASN A 549 -8.82 -21.36 6.73
N GLY A 550 -8.36 -22.16 7.69
CA GLY A 550 -7.44 -21.73 8.74
C GLY A 550 -6.05 -21.48 8.16
N GLY A 551 -5.43 -22.52 7.63
CA GLY A 551 -4.16 -22.42 6.93
C GLY A 551 -3.06 -23.13 7.70
N THR A 552 -2.05 -22.42 8.18
CA THR A 552 -0.99 -23.01 9.01
C THR A 552 -1.02 -22.44 10.40
N GLY A 553 -1.06 -23.28 11.43
CA GLY A 553 -1.14 -22.87 12.83
C GLY A 553 -2.27 -23.59 13.53
N ASP A 554 -2.41 -23.44 14.84
CA ASP A 554 -3.54 -24.05 15.55
C ASP A 554 -4.75 -23.09 15.50
N ASP A 555 -5.72 -23.38 14.64
CA ASP A 555 -6.80 -22.47 14.26
C ASP A 555 -8.12 -22.73 14.98
N TYR A 556 -8.95 -21.69 15.07
CA TYR A 556 -10.35 -21.77 15.49
C TYR A 556 -11.27 -21.31 14.37
N LEU A 557 -12.15 -22.19 13.90
CA LEU A 557 -13.10 -21.92 12.82
C LEU A 557 -14.54 -22.17 13.30
N HIS A 558 -15.45 -21.24 13.04
CA HIS A 558 -16.87 -21.38 13.33
C HIS A 558 -17.74 -20.94 12.15
N GLY A 559 -18.43 -21.89 11.51
CA GLY A 559 -19.24 -21.67 10.29
C GLY A 559 -20.43 -20.78 10.58
N GLY A 560 -21.24 -21.15 11.56
CA GLY A 560 -22.37 -20.34 12.00
C GLY A 560 -23.70 -20.94 11.57
N ALA A 561 -24.39 -20.30 10.64
CA ALA A 561 -25.69 -20.75 10.15
C ALA A 561 -25.68 -20.91 8.63
N ASP A 562 -26.48 -21.86 8.14
CA ASP A 562 -26.51 -22.36 6.76
C ASP A 562 -25.43 -23.42 6.51
N ASN A 563 -25.17 -23.84 5.26
CA ASN A 563 -24.37 -25.05 5.02
C ASN A 563 -22.95 -24.66 4.63
N ASP A 564 -21.99 -24.83 5.53
CA ASP A 564 -20.66 -24.27 5.40
C ASP A 564 -19.60 -25.28 4.96
N PHE A 565 -18.48 -24.76 4.47
CA PHE A 565 -17.26 -25.52 4.22
C PHE A 565 -16.12 -24.97 5.08
N LEU A 566 -15.56 -25.81 5.95
CA LEU A 566 -14.49 -25.43 6.87
C LEU A 566 -13.29 -26.37 6.71
N ALA A 567 -12.10 -25.79 6.62
CA ALA A 567 -10.82 -26.48 6.50
C ALA A 567 -9.82 -25.93 7.53
N GLY A 568 -9.29 -26.79 8.40
CA GLY A 568 -8.22 -26.45 9.36
C GLY A 568 -6.86 -26.31 8.66
N GLU A 569 -6.47 -27.34 7.91
CA GLU A 569 -5.21 -27.48 7.15
C GLU A 569 -4.04 -27.97 8.01
N GLU A 570 -3.00 -27.17 8.31
CA GLU A 570 -1.85 -27.62 9.12
C GLU A 570 -1.95 -27.09 10.55
N GLY A 571 -2.24 -27.94 11.54
CA GLY A 571 -2.43 -27.46 12.92
C GLY A 571 -3.18 -28.43 13.81
N ASN A 572 -3.31 -28.13 15.10
CA ASN A 572 -4.31 -28.80 15.95
C ASN A 572 -5.53 -27.89 16.04
N ASP A 573 -6.47 -28.09 15.13
CA ASP A 573 -7.52 -27.11 14.87
C ASP A 573 -8.78 -27.39 15.67
N THR A 574 -9.55 -26.34 15.92
CA THR A 574 -10.91 -26.43 16.48
C THR A 574 -11.90 -25.93 15.45
N ILE A 575 -12.71 -26.84 14.92
CA ILE A 575 -13.65 -26.56 13.82
C ILE A 575 -15.09 -26.83 14.28
N ILE A 576 -15.94 -25.83 14.16
CA ILE A 576 -17.35 -25.88 14.54
C ILE A 576 -18.22 -25.53 13.33
N GLY A 577 -19.09 -26.45 12.90
CA GLY A 577 -20.03 -26.25 11.78
C GLY A 577 -21.11 -25.24 12.15
N GLY A 578 -22.01 -25.64 13.05
CA GLY A 578 -23.08 -24.79 13.56
C GLY A 578 -24.46 -25.29 13.15
N ASP A 579 -25.34 -24.40 12.70
CA ASP A 579 -26.66 -24.76 12.18
C ASP A 579 -26.57 -25.00 10.67
N GLY A 580 -26.61 -26.22 10.16
CA GLY A 580 -26.26 -26.42 8.75
C GLY A 580 -26.38 -27.82 8.20
N ASN A 581 -25.67 -28.10 7.13
CA ASN A 581 -25.27 -29.46 6.74
C ASN A 581 -23.84 -29.28 6.25
N ASP A 582 -22.93 -29.26 7.22
CA ASP A 582 -21.63 -28.66 7.06
C ASP A 582 -20.61 -29.69 6.61
N GLN A 583 -19.52 -29.21 6.01
CA GLN A 583 -18.37 -30.03 5.64
C GLN A 583 -17.14 -29.52 6.39
N LEU A 584 -16.64 -30.33 7.31
CA LEU A 584 -15.52 -30.00 8.18
C LEU A 584 -14.34 -30.93 7.86
N PHE A 585 -13.17 -30.34 7.63
CA PHE A 585 -11.91 -31.05 7.33
C PHE A 585 -10.81 -30.56 8.27
N GLY A 586 -10.26 -31.42 9.12
CA GLY A 586 -9.12 -31.10 9.99
C GLY A 586 -7.81 -31.02 9.20
N TYR A 587 -7.53 -32.08 8.43
CA TYR A 587 -6.30 -32.30 7.67
C TYR A 587 -5.10 -32.76 8.52
N ILE A 588 -4.10 -31.93 8.81
CA ILE A 588 -2.85 -32.40 9.45
C ILE A 588 -2.78 -31.88 10.88
N GLY A 589 -2.87 -32.80 11.85
CA GLY A 589 -2.66 -32.55 13.27
C GLY A 589 -3.76 -33.19 14.11
N ASN A 590 -3.81 -32.89 15.42
CA ASN A 590 -4.82 -33.51 16.30
C ASN A 590 -6.01 -32.56 16.44
N ASP A 591 -7.03 -32.77 15.63
CA ASP A 591 -8.10 -31.80 15.43
C ASP A 591 -9.32 -32.09 16.29
N THR A 592 -10.10 -31.05 16.56
CA THR A 592 -11.38 -31.11 17.25
C THR A 592 -12.48 -30.58 16.35
N LEU A 593 -13.30 -31.48 15.80
CA LEU A 593 -14.39 -31.16 14.88
C LEU A 593 -15.75 -31.37 15.55
N SER A 594 -16.67 -30.42 15.41
CA SER A 594 -18.03 -30.49 15.94
C SER A 594 -19.06 -30.00 14.91
N GLY A 595 -19.94 -30.88 14.42
CA GLY A 595 -20.97 -30.56 13.42
C GLY A 595 -22.07 -29.64 13.95
N TRP A 596 -22.56 -29.93 15.15
CA TRP A 596 -23.71 -29.28 15.81
C TRP A 596 -25.06 -29.71 15.24
N ALA A 597 -25.76 -28.87 14.48
CA ALA A 597 -27.13 -29.14 14.10
C ALA A 597 -27.25 -29.34 12.59
N GLY A 598 -27.82 -30.47 12.20
CA GLY A 598 -28.06 -30.83 10.80
C GLY A 598 -27.17 -32.00 10.37
N ASN A 599 -27.17 -32.35 9.09
CA ASN A 599 -26.51 -33.59 8.63
C ASN A 599 -25.11 -33.28 8.11
N ASP A 600 -24.13 -33.44 8.98
CA ASP A 600 -22.79 -32.95 8.75
C ASP A 600 -21.86 -34.04 8.21
N THR A 601 -20.77 -33.61 7.57
CA THR A 601 -19.67 -34.47 7.15
C THR A 601 -18.39 -33.97 7.78
N LEU A 602 -17.85 -34.76 8.70
CA LEU A 602 -16.61 -34.47 9.44
C LEU A 602 -15.52 -35.44 8.99
N ARG A 603 -14.34 -34.90 8.68
CA ARG A 603 -13.14 -35.67 8.36
C ARG A 603 -11.96 -35.15 9.18
N GLY A 604 -11.43 -35.99 10.07
CA GLY A 604 -10.28 -35.68 10.93
C GLY A 604 -9.03 -35.45 10.09
N GLY A 605 -8.43 -36.52 9.58
CA GLY A 605 -7.25 -36.43 8.72
C GLY A 605 -6.08 -37.22 9.31
N ASP A 606 -4.90 -36.63 9.32
CA ASP A 606 -3.69 -37.21 9.90
C ASP A 606 -3.55 -36.72 11.36
N GLY A 607 -3.70 -37.60 12.35
CA GLY A 607 -3.53 -37.24 13.76
C GLY A 607 -4.48 -38.00 14.68
N ASN A 608 -4.55 -37.64 15.96
CA ASN A 608 -5.51 -38.27 16.86
C ASN A 608 -6.66 -37.29 17.10
N ASP A 609 -7.74 -37.48 16.36
CA ASP A 609 -8.79 -36.50 16.22
C ASP A 609 -9.96 -36.75 17.16
N PHE A 610 -10.69 -35.69 17.46
CA PHE A 610 -11.97 -35.73 18.16
C PHE A 610 -13.07 -35.23 17.23
N LEU A 611 -14.02 -36.09 16.88
CA LEU A 611 -15.14 -35.78 16.00
C LEU A 611 -16.46 -35.96 16.75
N ALA A 612 -17.30 -34.92 16.76
CA ALA A 612 -18.66 -34.96 17.30
C ALA A 612 -19.68 -34.52 16.24
N GLY A 613 -20.54 -35.43 15.78
CA GLY A 613 -21.65 -35.13 14.88
C GLY A 613 -22.67 -34.21 15.54
N ASN A 614 -23.05 -34.56 16.78
CA ASN A 614 -24.07 -33.92 17.58
C ASN A 614 -25.50 -34.26 17.12
N ALA A 615 -26.20 -33.40 16.41
CA ALA A 615 -27.62 -33.58 16.12
C ALA A 615 -27.89 -33.64 14.61
N GLY A 616 -28.12 -34.82 14.08
CA GLY A 616 -28.41 -35.01 12.66
C GLY A 616 -28.09 -36.42 12.20
N ASN A 617 -28.01 -36.63 10.90
CA ASN A 617 -27.56 -37.91 10.36
C ASN A 617 -26.17 -37.70 9.78
N ASP A 618 -25.16 -37.88 10.61
CA ASP A 618 -23.83 -37.37 10.37
C ASP A 618 -22.93 -38.43 9.76
N LYS A 619 -21.87 -37.97 9.10
CA LYS A 619 -20.80 -38.82 8.59
C LYS A 619 -19.49 -38.40 9.22
N LEU A 620 -18.92 -39.28 10.04
CA LEU A 620 -17.67 -39.04 10.73
C LEU A 620 -16.61 -40.01 10.19
N TYR A 621 -15.49 -39.44 9.75
CA TYR A 621 -14.34 -40.18 9.25
C TYR A 621 -13.08 -39.73 10.00
N GLY A 622 -12.52 -40.60 10.85
CA GLY A 622 -11.28 -40.31 11.60
C GLY A 622 -10.09 -40.16 10.66
N MET A 623 -9.87 -41.18 9.82
CA MET A 623 -8.78 -41.31 8.83
C MET A 623 -7.51 -41.92 9.42
N ASP A 624 -6.41 -41.19 9.57
CA ASP A 624 -5.13 -41.75 10.03
C ASP A 624 -4.84 -41.34 11.48
N GLY A 625 -4.88 -42.27 12.42
CA GLY A 625 -4.46 -42.10 13.82
C GLY A 625 -5.44 -42.70 14.81
N ASN A 626 -5.35 -42.34 16.10
CA ASN A 626 -6.21 -42.95 17.13
C ASN A 626 -7.32 -41.98 17.51
N ASP A 627 -8.46 -42.14 16.86
CA ASP A 627 -9.51 -41.14 16.83
C ASP A 627 -10.63 -41.45 17.82
N GLN A 628 -11.38 -40.39 18.16
CA GLN A 628 -12.59 -40.49 18.97
C GLN A 628 -13.77 -39.91 18.21
N LEU A 629 -14.70 -40.76 17.80
CA LEU A 629 -15.87 -40.40 17.00
C LEU A 629 -17.16 -40.57 17.82
N PHE A 630 -17.98 -39.52 17.89
CA PHE A 630 -19.26 -39.48 18.58
C PHE A 630 -20.38 -39.00 17.62
N GLY A 631 -21.30 -39.88 17.23
CA GLY A 631 -22.46 -39.52 16.39
C GLY A 631 -23.50 -38.70 17.15
N ASP A 632 -23.75 -39.07 18.42
CA ASP A 632 -24.72 -38.46 19.33
C ASP A 632 -26.19 -38.69 18.98
N VAL A 633 -26.89 -37.81 18.26
CA VAL A 633 -28.34 -37.93 18.01
C VAL A 633 -28.63 -37.99 16.52
N GLY A 634 -29.06 -39.16 16.07
CA GLY A 634 -29.64 -39.42 14.76
C GLY A 634 -29.08 -40.68 14.14
N THR A 635 -29.10 -40.81 12.81
CA THR A 635 -28.66 -42.01 12.11
C THR A 635 -27.29 -41.75 11.52
N ASP A 636 -26.25 -42.14 12.25
CA ASP A 636 -24.89 -41.71 11.95
C ASP A 636 -24.09 -42.80 11.22
N THR A 637 -23.08 -42.38 10.46
CA THR A 637 -22.08 -43.26 9.86
C THR A 637 -20.70 -42.90 10.37
N LEU A 638 -20.05 -43.83 11.06
CA LEU A 638 -18.75 -43.63 11.69
C LEU A 638 -17.73 -44.60 11.05
N SER A 639 -16.56 -44.09 10.65
CA SER A 639 -15.41 -44.88 10.21
C SER A 639 -14.18 -44.36 10.94
N GLY A 640 -13.51 -45.23 11.70
CA GLY A 640 -12.26 -44.89 12.39
C GLY A 640 -11.14 -44.63 11.40
N GLY A 641 -10.86 -45.59 10.53
CA GLY A 641 -9.80 -45.49 9.53
C GLY A 641 -8.63 -46.41 9.90
N THR A 642 -7.42 -45.85 9.98
CA THR A 642 -6.24 -46.58 10.43
C THR A 642 -5.86 -46.12 11.83
N GLY A 643 -5.67 -47.07 12.75
CA GLY A 643 -5.23 -46.78 14.12
C GLY A 643 -6.12 -47.47 15.14
N ASP A 644 -6.02 -47.09 16.40
CA ASP A 644 -6.84 -47.69 17.46
C ASP A 644 -7.96 -46.73 17.87
N ASP A 645 -9.16 -46.90 17.28
CA ASP A 645 -10.22 -45.89 17.37
C ASP A 645 -11.28 -46.18 18.45
N LEU A 646 -11.93 -45.12 18.92
CA LEU A 646 -13.13 -45.20 19.78
C LEU A 646 -14.33 -44.58 19.06
N MET A 647 -15.31 -45.41 18.74
CA MET A 647 -16.57 -44.98 18.12
C MET A 647 -17.75 -45.13 19.08
N ARG A 648 -18.64 -44.12 19.06
CA ARG A 648 -19.94 -44.15 19.75
C ARG A 648 -21.02 -43.57 18.86
N GLY A 649 -22.04 -44.36 18.55
CA GLY A 649 -23.15 -43.93 17.71
C GLY A 649 -24.12 -43.02 18.46
N GLY A 650 -24.37 -43.34 19.74
CA GLY A 650 -25.34 -42.60 20.54
C GLY A 650 -26.76 -43.09 20.31
N GLY A 651 -27.64 -42.18 19.89
CA GLY A 651 -29.07 -42.38 19.79
C GLY A 651 -29.57 -42.32 18.36
N GLY A 652 -29.85 -43.48 17.77
CA GLY A 652 -30.62 -43.59 16.54
C GLY A 652 -30.39 -44.93 15.90
N VAL A 653 -29.97 -44.98 14.64
CA VAL A 653 -29.69 -46.22 13.91
C VAL A 653 -28.35 -46.01 13.24
N ASP A 654 -27.30 -46.57 13.81
CA ASP A 654 -25.95 -46.15 13.44
C ASP A 654 -25.22 -47.21 12.61
N VAL A 655 -24.32 -46.74 11.75
CA VAL A 655 -23.47 -47.57 10.92
C VAL A 655 -22.02 -47.37 11.34
N PHE A 656 -21.42 -48.41 11.90
CA PHE A 656 -19.99 -48.45 12.19
C PHE A 656 -19.26 -49.17 11.06
N ILE A 657 -18.36 -48.48 10.38
CA ILE A 657 -17.48 -49.04 9.38
C ILE A 657 -16.17 -49.41 10.08
N PHE A 658 -15.80 -50.68 10.00
CA PHE A 658 -14.57 -51.21 10.57
C PHE A 658 -13.61 -51.63 9.45
N ASP A 659 -12.39 -51.11 9.58
CA ASP A 659 -11.33 -51.10 8.58
C ASP A 659 -10.00 -51.65 9.12
N ASP A 660 -9.14 -50.89 9.80
CA ASP A 660 -7.81 -51.36 10.25
C ASP A 660 -7.52 -50.98 11.70
N GLY A 661 -6.76 -51.80 12.43
CA GLY A 661 -6.35 -51.51 13.82
C GLY A 661 -7.29 -52.04 14.92
N ASN A 662 -7.15 -51.54 16.15
CA ASN A 662 -7.80 -52.08 17.36
C ASN A 662 -8.95 -51.21 17.86
N ASP A 663 -10.06 -51.23 17.14
CA ASP A 663 -11.18 -50.33 17.38
C ASP A 663 -12.13 -50.82 18.47
N VAL A 664 -12.79 -49.83 19.05
CA VAL A 664 -13.75 -50.01 20.12
C VAL A 664 -15.05 -49.31 19.77
N ILE A 665 -16.14 -50.08 19.70
CA ILE A 665 -17.50 -49.53 19.71
C ILE A 665 -18.02 -49.51 21.15
N GLY A 666 -18.32 -48.30 21.64
CA GLY A 666 -18.60 -48.04 23.05
C GLY A 666 -20.04 -48.33 23.50
N ASP A 667 -21.00 -48.33 22.59
CA ASP A 667 -22.44 -48.29 22.88
C ASP A 667 -23.33 -49.04 21.87
N PHE A 668 -22.78 -50.05 21.20
CA PHE A 668 -23.50 -50.85 20.20
C PHE A 668 -24.87 -51.37 20.69
N THR A 669 -25.92 -51.13 19.91
CA THR A 669 -27.29 -51.56 20.18
C THR A 669 -27.77 -52.60 19.17
N ASP A 670 -27.95 -53.83 19.66
CA ASP A 670 -28.46 -54.98 18.89
C ASP A 670 -29.84 -54.71 18.23
N ASN A 671 -29.99 -55.14 16.98
CA ASN A 671 -31.13 -54.91 16.08
C ASN A 671 -31.45 -53.42 15.78
N VAL A 672 -30.51 -52.53 16.07
CA VAL A 672 -30.62 -51.10 15.79
C VAL A 672 -29.44 -50.69 14.95
N ASP A 673 -28.23 -50.92 15.45
CA ASP A 673 -27.00 -50.51 14.77
C ASP A 673 -26.50 -51.58 13.80
N THR A 674 -25.68 -51.18 12.84
CA THR A 674 -25.06 -52.07 11.86
C THR A 674 -23.54 -51.90 11.86
N ILE A 675 -22.82 -53.01 11.78
CA ILE A 675 -21.37 -53.04 11.59
C ILE A 675 -21.07 -53.44 10.15
N GLN A 676 -20.32 -52.62 9.43
CA GLN A 676 -19.84 -52.89 8.08
C GLN A 676 -18.34 -53.21 8.11
N LEU A 677 -17.96 -54.40 7.63
CA LEU A 677 -16.55 -54.82 7.56
C LEU A 677 -15.99 -54.62 6.15
N ASN A 678 -14.88 -53.89 6.02
CA ASN A 678 -14.17 -53.72 4.74
C ASN A 678 -13.39 -55.00 4.38
N ARG A 679 -13.84 -55.73 3.34
CA ARG A 679 -13.23 -57.01 2.96
C ARG A 679 -11.79 -56.90 2.49
N SER A 680 -11.45 -55.79 1.82
CA SER A 680 -10.13 -55.58 1.23
C SER A 680 -9.10 -55.32 2.31
N GLU A 681 -9.39 -54.37 3.21
CA GLU A 681 -8.46 -53.93 4.26
C GLU A 681 -8.24 -55.05 5.28
N LEU A 682 -9.31 -55.71 5.73
CA LEU A 682 -9.23 -56.78 6.72
C LEU A 682 -8.82 -58.15 6.14
N SER A 683 -8.53 -58.24 4.84
CA SER A 683 -8.21 -59.51 4.17
C SER A 683 -9.28 -60.61 4.34
N LEU A 684 -10.56 -60.23 4.45
CA LEU A 684 -11.71 -61.13 4.71
C LEU A 684 -12.34 -61.71 3.43
N ASN A 685 -11.59 -61.75 2.32
CA ASN A 685 -12.07 -62.26 1.05
C ASN A 685 -12.54 -63.72 1.15
N GLY A 686 -13.86 -63.93 1.02
CA GLY A 686 -14.49 -65.25 1.10
C GLY A 686 -15.05 -65.63 2.47
N TYR A 687 -14.89 -64.78 3.48
CA TYR A 687 -15.53 -64.97 4.78
C TYR A 687 -17.05 -64.76 4.68
N SER A 688 -17.78 -65.56 5.44
CA SER A 688 -19.20 -65.39 5.76
C SER A 688 -19.36 -64.72 7.13
N VAL A 689 -20.57 -64.23 7.44
CA VAL A 689 -20.88 -63.69 8.77
C VAL A 689 -20.63 -64.74 9.87
N GLN A 690 -20.92 -66.02 9.59
CA GLN A 690 -20.65 -67.11 10.54
C GLN A 690 -19.16 -67.27 10.82
N ASP A 691 -18.29 -67.06 9.83
CA ASP A 691 -16.85 -67.14 10.04
C ASP A 691 -16.37 -66.02 10.97
N VAL A 692 -16.98 -64.83 10.91
CA VAL A 692 -16.70 -63.71 11.83
C VAL A 692 -17.21 -64.03 13.24
N ILE A 693 -18.42 -64.59 13.38
CA ILE A 693 -18.97 -65.03 14.67
C ILE A 693 -18.07 -66.07 15.32
N ASP A 694 -17.51 -66.99 14.54
CA ASP A 694 -16.60 -68.04 15.03
C ASP A 694 -15.24 -67.48 15.53
N LEU A 695 -14.87 -66.25 15.12
CA LEU A 695 -13.69 -65.53 15.63
C LEU A 695 -13.97 -64.75 16.92
N ALA A 696 -15.24 -64.50 17.26
CA ALA A 696 -15.61 -63.67 18.39
C ALA A 696 -15.35 -64.39 19.73
N THR A 697 -14.73 -63.67 20.68
CA THR A 697 -14.45 -64.16 22.03
C THR A 697 -14.94 -63.16 23.08
N VAL A 698 -15.42 -63.65 24.22
CA VAL A 698 -15.82 -62.77 25.33
C VAL A 698 -14.64 -62.53 26.25
N SER A 699 -14.25 -61.26 26.42
CA SER A 699 -13.20 -60.81 27.31
C SER A 699 -13.79 -59.89 28.38
N GLY A 700 -14.00 -60.41 29.59
CA GLY A 700 -14.66 -59.65 30.66
C GLY A 700 -16.14 -59.40 30.36
N SER A 701 -16.52 -58.14 30.17
CA SER A 701 -17.88 -57.70 29.79
C SER A 701 -18.06 -57.43 28.30
N ASP A 702 -17.00 -57.65 27.51
CA ASP A 702 -16.92 -57.15 26.14
C ASP A 702 -16.76 -58.32 25.16
N LEU A 703 -17.24 -58.11 23.93
CA LEU A 703 -17.08 -59.05 22.83
C LEU A 703 -15.93 -58.55 21.96
N VAL A 704 -14.97 -59.41 21.69
CA VAL A 704 -13.76 -59.09 20.91
C VAL A 704 -13.68 -60.01 19.72
N VAL A 705 -13.65 -59.45 18.52
CA VAL A 705 -13.38 -60.17 17.27
C VAL A 705 -11.95 -59.90 16.85
N ASP A 706 -11.11 -60.93 16.82
CA ASP A 706 -9.71 -60.84 16.38
C ASP A 706 -9.61 -61.30 14.92
N PHE A 707 -9.37 -60.35 14.02
CA PHE A 707 -9.23 -60.62 12.58
C PHE A 707 -7.78 -61.00 12.20
N GLY A 708 -6.85 -60.97 13.17
CA GLY A 708 -5.43 -61.19 12.97
C GLY A 708 -4.70 -59.94 12.45
N ASN A 709 -3.39 -60.07 12.24
CA ASN A 709 -2.50 -59.00 11.76
C ASN A 709 -2.45 -57.71 12.62
N GLY A 710 -3.03 -57.73 13.82
CA GLY A 710 -3.11 -56.56 14.70
C GLY A 710 -4.47 -55.87 14.68
N ASN A 711 -5.47 -56.44 13.99
CA ASN A 711 -6.79 -55.84 13.82
C ASN A 711 -7.81 -56.52 14.73
N THR A 712 -8.40 -55.76 15.63
CA THR A 712 -9.41 -56.26 16.57
C THR A 712 -10.59 -55.30 16.66
N LEU A 713 -11.81 -55.84 16.68
CA LEU A 713 -13.01 -55.06 16.95
C LEU A 713 -13.56 -55.44 18.32
N THR A 714 -13.65 -54.47 19.22
CA THR A 714 -14.21 -54.63 20.57
C THR A 714 -15.56 -53.96 20.69
N LEU A 715 -16.60 -54.74 20.98
CA LEU A 715 -17.93 -54.23 21.35
C LEU A 715 -18.05 -54.20 22.88
N ARG A 716 -18.01 -53.00 23.48
CA ARG A 716 -18.08 -52.86 24.94
C ARG A 716 -19.46 -53.20 25.48
N GLY A 717 -19.52 -53.95 26.57
CA GLY A 717 -20.77 -54.32 27.23
C GLY A 717 -21.60 -55.38 26.49
N VAL A 718 -21.11 -55.90 25.37
CA VAL A 718 -21.71 -56.98 24.60
C VAL A 718 -21.06 -58.31 24.99
N THR A 719 -21.85 -59.37 25.22
CA THR A 719 -21.31 -60.71 25.55
C THR A 719 -21.89 -61.84 24.69
N ASP A 720 -22.85 -61.56 23.82
CA ASP A 720 -23.49 -62.55 22.95
C ASP A 720 -23.05 -62.33 21.51
N ALA A 721 -22.21 -63.22 20.97
CA ALA A 721 -21.72 -63.12 19.60
C ALA A 721 -22.80 -63.34 18.54
N SER A 722 -23.96 -63.91 18.91
CA SER A 722 -25.01 -64.21 17.93
C SER A 722 -25.71 -62.96 17.38
N ILE A 723 -25.57 -61.80 18.06
CA ILE A 723 -26.11 -60.53 17.57
C ILE A 723 -25.52 -60.12 16.21
N LEU A 724 -24.28 -60.54 15.93
CA LEU A 724 -23.61 -60.24 14.68
C LEU A 724 -24.27 -60.93 13.47
N SER A 725 -25.20 -61.87 13.65
CA SER A 725 -25.80 -62.57 12.51
C SER A 725 -26.66 -61.68 11.63
N ASP A 726 -27.30 -60.68 12.24
CA ASP A 726 -28.31 -59.84 11.60
C ASP A 726 -27.84 -58.38 11.46
N ASP A 727 -26.87 -57.95 12.29
CA ASP A 727 -26.34 -56.59 12.31
C ASP A 727 -24.97 -56.43 11.63
N LEU A 728 -24.41 -57.51 11.07
CA LEU A 728 -23.13 -57.48 10.35
C LEU A 728 -23.33 -57.51 8.83
N ALA A 729 -22.69 -56.56 8.14
CA ALA A 729 -22.60 -56.51 6.68
C ALA A 729 -21.13 -56.44 6.22
N PHE A 730 -20.90 -56.83 4.97
CA PHE A 730 -19.61 -56.66 4.32
C PHE A 730 -19.73 -55.63 3.21
N ILE A 731 -18.71 -54.79 3.08
CA ILE A 731 -18.56 -53.82 1.99
C ILE A 731 -17.36 -54.13 1.09
#